data_AF-A0A7X6YH48-F1
#
_entry.id   AF-A0A7X6YH48-F1
#
_cell.length_a   1.000
_cell.length_b   1.000
_cell.length_c   1.000
_cell.angle_alpha   90.00
_cell.angle_beta   90.00
_cell.angle_gamma   90.00
#
_symmetry.space_group_name_H-M   'P 1'
#
loop_
_entity.id
_entity.type
_entity.pdbx_description
1 polymer ?
#
loop_
_entity_poly.entity_id
_entity_poly.type
_entity_poly.pdbx_seq_one_letter_code
_entity_poly.pdbx_strand_id
1 'polypeptide(L)'
;MSSNLSLNDPEIIQVQLLKTDHDKKLLICFVKDETENHCIVRYDVSPDNSAFNSSAELFWEGAKLNLINSYKDENGFLVPTYVILEPDYLIDASAIAECFQDFLISPMHFFRNRFEVMENRSYLLLGNLANFFLDELVFADELDNVSFDKVFLKSFRQLPFEYSSCEDIYSESDFREFMKKARQLFNNIKRVIRNDFPKLGINVNYCTLEPSFFSVKYGFQGRLDLLYTNPVNNDARIVELKSGRLPYPAYNSSKITLNHKVQTYVYRLMIDSVFSDKKQNLEASILYASGNNPGENIRKANIDGDLEKSILNLRNLIIINEHKIISGDTDSVESIFKSIFYETDTENRIPDFFRYKIERLKNVFSQCSEIEKLYFYRFTQFISRELYHHKTGDVDYETPTGMASLWNSSFDERAEALNVLYNLTITDIDDSANNMTIVFSRSQSDRENENHNTKNIVNFREGDICIVYPRKNENDTVLNKQILKGTIVQIKTGKVEVRFRYKQKNRHYFDDNLLWAIEHDSLDSSLNSMYKSLFSFITASKQKRDLLLGINQPGYINNATTTKKNISSDTKQVTFGNKNISYPENIISQALNAKDYFLIVGPPGTGKTSIFARRLIEEYYKKPDTNLMVIAYTNRAVDELCAAINAAFGCSNGDCDKYIRVGSELSCDNAYQHRLLQKVSEKAPDRESLRKEINDTRIFISTLASITGKMELFSLKQFQVAIIDEASQILEPQIIGLLPLFDKFIMIGDHNQLATIVLQEEEKSVINEIQLREIGITDCRESLFERLLRRCKSQGWTDSFTQLTHQGRMHNEIAAFPSTYFYSENLFPALDWQTEEWRLSNVNGNLYDKYIATKRTVLFSTERKENNTISNKINQNEAEIISKIIESIKRVYNDNNISYDSSKIGIIAPYRNQIALIRHKLSEAGILDYENIMIDTVERFQGSQRDVIIVSFCINQPDQFRYLCNLNHDGTVDRKLNVALTRARQQLFLVGNAQILLKHPIYESLVNFYRDNLVVL
;
A
#
# COMPACT_ATOMS: atom_id res chain seq x y z
N MET A 1 -47.86 36.82 20.01
CA MET A 1 -46.51 37.32 20.32
C MET A 1 -45.52 36.38 19.68
N SER A 2 -44.75 36.94 18.76
CA SER A 2 -43.67 36.36 17.99
C SER A 2 -42.53 35.83 18.84
N SER A 3 -42.11 34.59 18.58
CA SER A 3 -40.69 34.21 18.69
C SER A 3 -40.38 33.19 17.60
N ASN A 4 -39.67 33.68 16.58
CA ASN A 4 -38.94 32.88 15.61
C ASN A 4 -37.95 31.99 16.37
N LEU A 5 -38.04 30.68 16.21
CA LEU A 5 -36.91 29.77 16.39
C LEU A 5 -36.41 29.41 14.99
N SER A 6 -35.14 29.74 14.80
CA SER A 6 -34.34 29.72 13.58
C SER A 6 -34.23 28.33 12.96
N LEU A 7 -34.16 28.32 11.62
CA LEU A 7 -33.41 27.35 10.81
C LEU A 7 -32.17 26.85 11.57
N ASN A 8 -32.20 25.62 12.07
CA ASN A 8 -31.05 24.86 12.57
C ASN A 8 -31.44 23.38 12.71
N ASP A 9 -32.10 22.80 11.69
CA ASP A 9 -32.03 21.35 11.51
C ASP A 9 -30.74 21.08 10.71
N PRO A 10 -29.80 20.25 11.21
CA PRO A 10 -28.58 19.98 10.49
C PRO A 10 -28.91 19.24 9.18
N GLU A 11 -28.22 19.64 8.10
CA GLU A 11 -28.37 19.01 6.77
C GLU A 11 -28.10 17.49 6.82
N ILE A 12 -27.35 17.04 7.83
CA ILE A 12 -27.00 15.65 8.12
C ILE A 12 -27.12 15.39 9.63
N ILE A 13 -27.87 14.38 10.03
CA ILE A 13 -27.90 13.87 11.40
C ILE A 13 -27.15 12.53 11.43
N GLN A 14 -26.05 12.45 12.20
CA GLN A 14 -25.30 11.22 12.39
C GLN A 14 -25.87 10.42 13.56
N VAL A 15 -26.21 9.16 13.30
CA VAL A 15 -26.81 8.28 14.31
C VAL A 15 -26.18 6.90 14.29
N GLN A 16 -26.27 6.19 15.41
CA GLN A 16 -25.94 4.77 15.51
C GLN A 16 -27.22 3.97 15.68
N LEU A 17 -27.42 2.94 14.86
CA LEU A 17 -28.58 2.07 14.96
C LEU A 17 -28.53 1.22 16.22
N LEU A 18 -29.54 1.31 17.07
CA LEU A 18 -29.66 0.47 18.26
C LEU A 18 -30.55 -0.74 18.01
N LYS A 19 -31.64 -0.56 17.26
CA LYS A 19 -32.60 -1.61 16.98
C LYS A 19 -33.49 -1.26 15.78
N THR A 20 -33.91 -2.28 15.04
CA THR A 20 -34.93 -2.16 13.97
C THR A 20 -36.25 -2.78 14.42
N ASP A 21 -37.36 -2.05 14.25
CA ASP A 21 -38.73 -2.54 14.38
C ASP A 21 -39.32 -2.69 12.96
N HIS A 22 -39.29 -3.93 12.45
CA HIS A 22 -39.71 -4.24 11.08
C HIS A 22 -41.22 -4.12 10.86
N ASP A 23 -42.02 -4.35 11.89
CA ASP A 23 -43.49 -4.30 11.81
C ASP A 23 -43.96 -2.85 11.70
N LYS A 24 -43.33 -1.95 12.46
CA LYS A 24 -43.68 -0.52 12.44
C LYS A 24 -42.87 0.30 11.44
N LYS A 25 -41.90 -0.32 10.76
CA LYS A 25 -40.94 0.35 9.86
C LYS A 25 -40.18 1.48 10.56
N LEU A 26 -39.65 1.19 11.76
CA LEU A 26 -38.90 2.16 12.57
C LEU A 26 -37.47 1.69 12.83
N LEU A 27 -36.54 2.64 12.83
CA LEU A 27 -35.16 2.47 13.30
C LEU A 27 -34.98 3.29 14.59
N ILE A 28 -34.62 2.61 15.67
CA ILE A 28 -34.33 3.23 16.97
C ILE A 28 -32.83 3.51 17.00
N CYS A 29 -32.45 4.78 17.10
CA CYS A 29 -31.06 5.19 16.97
C CYS A 29 -30.59 6.06 18.15
N PHE A 30 -29.28 6.08 18.36
CA PHE A 30 -28.58 6.98 19.28
C PHE A 30 -27.93 8.12 18.49
N VAL A 31 -28.06 9.36 18.95
CA VAL A 31 -27.43 10.53 18.31
C VAL A 31 -26.08 10.81 18.97
N LYS A 32 -24.99 10.84 18.19
CA LYS A 32 -23.61 10.82 18.70
C LYS A 32 -23.21 12.05 19.55
N ASP A 33 -23.82 13.21 19.29
CA ASP A 33 -23.43 14.50 19.87
C ASP A 33 -24.39 15.03 20.95
N GLU A 34 -25.39 14.24 21.38
CA GLU A 34 -26.34 14.62 22.43
C GLU A 34 -26.32 13.61 23.58
N THR A 35 -26.04 14.09 24.80
CA THR A 35 -25.77 13.24 25.97
C THR A 35 -26.95 12.36 26.42
N GLU A 36 -28.19 12.67 26.02
CA GLU A 36 -29.38 11.83 26.26
C GLU A 36 -30.49 12.10 25.22
N ASN A 37 -30.34 11.68 23.97
CA ASN A 37 -31.48 11.61 23.05
C ASN A 37 -31.39 10.42 22.10
N HIS A 38 -32.30 9.47 22.29
CA HIS A 38 -32.65 8.51 21.26
C HIS A 38 -33.53 9.21 20.22
N CYS A 39 -33.31 8.91 18.94
CA CYS A 39 -34.24 9.32 17.89
C CYS A 39 -34.89 8.09 17.26
N ILE A 40 -36.16 8.23 16.88
CA ILE A 40 -36.90 7.22 16.13
C ILE A 40 -36.99 7.69 14.69
N VAL A 41 -36.48 6.89 13.77
CA VAL A 41 -36.46 7.17 12.34
C VAL A 41 -37.49 6.28 11.66
N ARG A 42 -38.37 6.83 10.84
CA ARG A 42 -39.34 6.07 10.05
C ARG A 42 -38.80 5.86 8.63
N TYR A 43 -38.81 4.60 8.18
CA TYR A 43 -38.56 4.25 6.78
C TYR A 43 -39.87 3.77 6.12
N ASP A 44 -39.84 3.52 4.82
CA ASP A 44 -41.03 3.17 4.02
C ASP A 44 -42.08 4.28 3.91
N VAL A 45 -41.61 5.54 3.83
CA VAL A 45 -42.46 6.70 3.52
C VAL A 45 -42.34 7.02 2.03
N SER A 46 -43.44 6.93 1.28
CA SER A 46 -43.46 7.19 -0.16
C SER A 46 -43.90 8.63 -0.47
N PRO A 47 -43.23 9.36 -1.37
CA PRO A 47 -42.07 8.96 -2.18
C PRO A 47 -40.71 9.22 -1.50
N ASP A 48 -40.70 9.65 -0.23
CA ASP A 48 -39.54 10.22 0.44
C ASP A 48 -38.38 9.24 0.58
N ASN A 49 -38.57 8.09 1.25
CA ASN A 49 -37.50 7.12 1.52
C ASN A 49 -37.85 5.66 1.24
N SER A 50 -39.01 5.36 0.64
CA SER A 50 -39.41 4.00 0.26
C SER A 50 -38.40 3.29 -0.68
N ALA A 51 -37.59 4.04 -1.43
CA ALA A 51 -36.49 3.51 -2.24
C ALA A 51 -35.41 2.78 -1.41
N PHE A 52 -35.33 3.06 -0.10
CA PHE A 52 -34.34 2.47 0.80
C PHE A 52 -34.83 1.21 1.53
N ASN A 53 -36.10 0.81 1.37
CA ASN A 53 -36.68 -0.31 2.12
C ASN A 53 -35.85 -1.58 2.06
N SER A 54 -35.40 -1.95 0.86
CA SER A 54 -34.58 -3.15 0.63
C SER A 54 -33.26 -3.16 1.40
N SER A 55 -32.68 -1.99 1.71
CA SER A 55 -31.47 -1.91 2.53
C SER A 55 -31.80 -1.69 4.00
N ALA A 56 -32.79 -0.86 4.33
CA ALA A 56 -33.20 -0.56 5.71
C ALA A 56 -33.63 -1.81 6.49
N GLU A 57 -34.25 -2.78 5.81
CA GLU A 57 -34.62 -4.07 6.41
C GLU A 57 -33.43 -4.97 6.75
N LEU A 58 -32.23 -4.64 6.24
CA LEU A 58 -31.00 -5.44 6.39
C LEU A 58 -29.93 -4.74 7.22
N PHE A 59 -30.22 -3.58 7.80
CA PHE A 59 -29.28 -2.89 8.70
C PHE A 59 -29.10 -3.69 10.01
N TRP A 60 -27.91 -3.56 10.62
CA TRP A 60 -27.54 -4.27 11.85
C TRP A 60 -27.33 -3.32 13.02
N GLU A 61 -27.52 -3.83 14.24
CA GLU A 61 -27.29 -3.07 15.47
C GLU A 61 -25.81 -2.64 15.57
N GLY A 62 -25.59 -1.40 15.98
CA GLY A 62 -24.27 -0.76 16.03
C GLY A 62 -23.85 -0.06 14.75
N ALA A 63 -24.57 -0.25 13.63
CA ALA A 63 -24.24 0.40 12.36
C ALA A 63 -24.34 1.93 12.43
N LYS A 64 -23.40 2.63 11.80
CA LYS A 64 -23.44 4.09 11.66
C LYS A 64 -24.33 4.50 10.50
N LEU A 65 -25.20 5.50 10.69
CA LEU A 65 -26.07 6.03 9.64
C LEU A 65 -25.92 7.57 9.53
N ASN A 66 -25.86 8.08 8.29
CA ASN A 66 -26.16 9.48 8.01
C ASN A 66 -27.62 9.60 7.55
N LEU A 67 -28.40 10.41 8.27
CA LEU A 67 -29.77 10.80 7.91
C LEU A 67 -29.72 12.18 7.25
N ILE A 68 -30.05 12.28 5.98
CA ILE A 68 -29.86 13.51 5.20
C ILE A 68 -31.21 14.12 4.84
N ASN A 69 -31.33 15.44 4.98
CA ASN A 69 -32.55 16.21 4.72
C ASN A 69 -33.77 15.58 5.42
N SER A 70 -33.69 15.51 6.75
CA SER A 70 -34.72 14.91 7.59
C SER A 70 -35.74 15.94 8.05
N TYR A 71 -37.00 15.54 8.17
CA TYR A 71 -38.04 16.31 8.85
C TYR A 71 -38.75 15.45 9.90
N LYS A 72 -39.52 16.05 10.81
CA LYS A 72 -40.33 15.31 11.79
C LYS A 72 -41.75 15.10 11.26
N ASP A 73 -42.23 13.86 11.29
CA ASP A 73 -43.63 13.53 10.98
C ASP A 73 -44.59 13.96 12.10
N GLU A 74 -45.89 13.73 11.91
CA GLU A 74 -46.95 14.08 12.88
C GLU A 74 -46.79 13.38 14.24
N ASN A 75 -46.06 12.25 14.29
CA ASN A 75 -45.77 11.50 15.51
C ASN A 75 -44.43 11.90 16.14
N GLY A 76 -43.74 12.88 15.56
CA GLY A 76 -42.41 13.32 15.99
C GLY A 76 -41.25 12.42 15.54
N PHE A 77 -41.49 11.45 14.65
CA PHE A 77 -40.43 10.59 14.12
C PHE A 77 -39.68 11.28 12.99
N LEU A 78 -38.38 11.04 12.91
CA LEU A 78 -37.55 11.57 11.82
C LEU A 78 -37.83 10.80 10.53
N VAL A 79 -38.12 11.52 9.46
CA VAL A 79 -38.26 10.99 8.10
C VAL A 79 -37.14 11.60 7.24
N PRO A 80 -36.05 10.86 7.01
CA PRO A 80 -34.95 11.29 6.17
C PRO A 80 -35.32 11.17 4.69
N THR A 81 -34.80 12.07 3.85
CA THR A 81 -34.88 11.90 2.39
C THR A 81 -33.89 10.83 1.91
N TYR A 82 -32.69 10.79 2.51
CA TYR A 82 -31.67 9.78 2.22
C TYR A 82 -31.13 9.16 3.50
N VAL A 83 -30.88 7.85 3.45
CA VAL A 83 -30.27 7.09 4.53
C VAL A 83 -29.01 6.42 4.02
N ILE A 84 -27.85 6.74 4.60
CA ILE A 84 -26.56 6.21 4.18
C ILE A 84 -25.95 5.36 5.29
N LEU A 85 -25.67 4.09 5.00
CA LEU A 85 -25.13 3.11 5.94
C LEU A 85 -23.60 3.11 5.96
N GLU A 86 -22.94 3.09 7.11
CA GLU A 86 -21.47 3.14 7.23
C GLU A 86 -20.84 4.20 6.31
N PRO A 87 -21.16 5.49 6.51
CA PRO A 87 -20.74 6.59 5.62
C PRO A 87 -19.22 6.75 5.49
N ASP A 88 -18.44 6.24 6.46
CA ASP A 88 -16.97 6.23 6.45
C ASP A 88 -16.39 5.28 5.37
N TYR A 89 -17.15 4.26 4.97
CA TYR A 89 -16.73 3.35 3.89
C TYR A 89 -17.01 4.03 2.54
N LEU A 90 -16.00 4.72 2.01
CA LEU A 90 -16.11 5.39 0.71
C LEU A 90 -15.99 4.37 -0.45
N ILE A 91 -16.99 4.37 -1.34
CA ILE A 91 -17.00 3.60 -2.59
C ILE A 91 -16.61 4.49 -3.77
N ASP A 92 -15.78 3.98 -4.68
CA ASP A 92 -15.41 4.71 -5.90
C ASP A 92 -16.62 4.94 -6.83
N ALA A 93 -16.73 6.15 -7.37
CA ALA A 93 -17.78 6.53 -8.33
C ALA A 93 -17.86 5.58 -9.54
N SER A 94 -16.72 5.10 -10.04
CA SER A 94 -16.67 4.14 -11.14
C SER A 94 -17.15 2.74 -10.71
N ALA A 95 -16.84 2.30 -9.50
CA ALA A 95 -17.24 0.99 -8.99
C ALA A 95 -18.76 0.88 -8.81
N ILE A 96 -19.40 1.93 -8.28
CA ILE A 96 -20.88 1.98 -8.18
C ILE A 96 -21.51 2.11 -9.56
N ALA A 97 -20.94 2.89 -10.47
CA ALA A 97 -21.45 3.03 -11.85
C ALA A 97 -21.47 1.70 -12.61
N GLU A 98 -20.46 0.85 -12.44
CA GLU A 98 -20.41 -0.47 -13.09
C GLU A 98 -21.51 -1.44 -12.60
N CYS A 99 -22.14 -1.14 -11.46
CA CYS A 99 -23.29 -1.89 -10.95
C CYS A 99 -24.61 -1.51 -11.64
N PHE A 100 -24.62 -0.47 -12.47
CA PHE A 100 -25.79 0.01 -13.21
C PHE A 100 -25.62 -0.18 -14.72
N GLN A 101 -25.74 -1.43 -15.18
CA GLN A 101 -25.72 -1.73 -16.62
C GLN A 101 -27.13 -1.64 -17.20
N ASP A 102 -27.25 -1.25 -18.48
CA ASP A 102 -28.55 -1.13 -19.16
C ASP A 102 -29.35 -2.46 -19.16
N PHE A 103 -28.67 -3.60 -19.03
CA PHE A 103 -29.27 -4.94 -19.01
C PHE A 103 -29.51 -5.49 -17.60
N LEU A 104 -28.81 -4.99 -16.58
CA LEU A 104 -28.91 -5.47 -15.19
C LEU A 104 -28.33 -4.44 -14.21
N ILE A 105 -29.12 -4.06 -13.20
CA ILE A 105 -28.67 -3.28 -12.04
C ILE A 105 -28.53 -4.25 -10.88
N SER A 106 -27.32 -4.40 -10.34
CA SER A 106 -27.06 -5.39 -9.29
C SER A 106 -25.83 -5.03 -8.46
N PRO A 107 -25.88 -5.15 -7.12
CA PRO A 107 -24.70 -4.95 -6.28
C PRO A 107 -23.66 -6.07 -6.48
N MET A 108 -24.02 -7.21 -7.07
CA MET A 108 -23.10 -8.34 -7.28
C MET A 108 -22.03 -8.03 -8.34
N HIS A 109 -22.26 -7.06 -9.23
CA HIS A 109 -21.24 -6.55 -10.14
C HIS A 109 -20.01 -6.02 -9.39
N PHE A 110 -20.21 -5.35 -8.25
CA PHE A 110 -19.13 -4.85 -7.40
C PHE A 110 -18.21 -5.99 -6.93
N PHE A 111 -18.80 -7.08 -6.42
CA PHE A 111 -18.07 -8.24 -5.92
C PHE A 111 -17.41 -9.03 -7.05
N ARG A 112 -18.12 -9.28 -8.16
CA ARG A 112 -17.57 -9.98 -9.32
C ARG A 112 -16.32 -9.27 -9.85
N ASN A 113 -16.36 -7.94 -9.98
CA ASN A 113 -15.27 -7.15 -10.53
C ASN A 113 -13.98 -7.21 -9.67
N ARG A 114 -14.05 -7.57 -8.38
CA ARG A 114 -12.85 -7.78 -7.53
C ARG A 114 -12.03 -9.00 -7.94
N PHE A 115 -12.65 -10.01 -8.55
CA PHE A 115 -12.00 -11.26 -8.95
C PHE A 115 -11.67 -11.32 -10.45
N GLU A 116 -12.23 -10.43 -11.27
CA GLU A 116 -11.91 -10.35 -12.70
C GLU A 116 -10.47 -9.85 -12.93
N VAL A 117 -9.73 -10.57 -13.78
CA VAL A 117 -8.43 -10.13 -14.28
C VAL A 117 -8.66 -9.01 -15.30
N MET A 118 -7.93 -7.90 -15.16
CA MET A 118 -7.96 -6.84 -16.16
C MET A 118 -7.18 -7.32 -17.39
N GLU A 119 -7.88 -7.46 -18.51
CA GLU A 119 -7.27 -7.88 -19.76
C GLU A 119 -6.63 -6.68 -20.48
N ASN A 120 -5.47 -6.86 -21.11
CA ASN A 120 -4.87 -5.83 -21.94
C ASN A 120 -5.47 -5.85 -23.36
N ARG A 121 -6.52 -5.06 -23.57
CA ARG A 121 -7.29 -4.99 -24.82
C ARG A 121 -7.23 -3.62 -25.49
N SER A 122 -7.39 -3.59 -26.80
CA SER A 122 -7.29 -2.38 -27.64
C SER A 122 -8.24 -1.27 -27.20
N TYR A 123 -9.46 -1.60 -26.78
CA TYR A 123 -10.45 -0.61 -26.36
C TYR A 123 -10.09 0.07 -25.02
N LEU A 124 -9.39 -0.64 -24.11
CA LEU A 124 -8.87 -0.06 -22.86
C LEU A 124 -7.69 0.87 -23.16
N LEU A 125 -6.80 0.46 -24.06
CA LEU A 125 -5.71 1.31 -24.54
C LEU A 125 -6.24 2.59 -25.20
N LEU A 126 -7.30 2.50 -26.02
CA LEU A 126 -7.98 3.67 -26.60
C LEU A 126 -8.60 4.58 -25.53
N GLY A 127 -9.14 4.00 -24.44
CA GLY A 127 -9.63 4.75 -23.29
C GLY A 127 -8.54 5.55 -22.60
N ASN A 128 -7.47 4.88 -22.17
CA ASN A 128 -6.33 5.52 -21.54
C ASN A 128 -5.72 6.60 -22.44
N LEU A 129 -5.61 6.32 -23.74
CA LEU A 129 -5.09 7.25 -24.72
C LEU A 129 -6.01 8.46 -24.94
N ALA A 130 -7.33 8.27 -24.88
CA ALA A 130 -8.28 9.39 -24.97
C ALA A 130 -8.14 10.33 -23.78
N ASN A 131 -7.99 9.80 -22.55
CA ASN A 131 -7.72 10.62 -21.36
C ASN A 131 -6.40 11.37 -21.51
N PHE A 132 -5.34 10.66 -21.93
CA PHE A 132 -4.05 11.30 -22.18
C PHE A 132 -4.11 12.40 -23.25
N PHE A 133 -4.92 12.23 -24.31
CA PHE A 133 -5.15 13.28 -25.30
C PHE A 133 -5.89 14.47 -24.74
N LEU A 134 -6.90 14.26 -23.89
CA LEU A 134 -7.61 15.34 -23.21
C LEU A 134 -6.64 16.16 -22.38
N ASP A 135 -5.81 15.52 -21.56
CA ASP A 135 -4.82 16.18 -20.69
C ASP A 135 -3.86 17.05 -21.50
N GLU A 136 -3.22 16.49 -22.52
CA GLU A 136 -2.22 17.20 -23.33
C GLU A 136 -2.84 18.35 -24.14
N LEU A 137 -4.09 18.19 -24.61
CA LEU A 137 -4.79 19.24 -25.37
C LEU A 137 -5.32 20.36 -24.47
N VAL A 138 -5.81 20.05 -23.26
CA VAL A 138 -6.25 21.05 -22.28
C VAL A 138 -5.07 21.85 -21.74
N PHE A 139 -3.92 21.20 -21.56
CA PHE A 139 -2.72 21.85 -21.03
C PHE A 139 -2.00 22.75 -22.07
N ALA A 140 -2.17 22.50 -23.37
CA ALA A 140 -1.48 23.22 -24.43
C ALA A 140 -1.82 24.72 -24.50
N ASP A 141 -0.80 25.58 -24.69
CA ASP A 141 -1.01 27.01 -24.95
C ASP A 141 -1.59 27.28 -26.35
N GLU A 142 -1.01 26.60 -27.36
CA GLU A 142 -1.45 26.68 -28.75
C GLU A 142 -1.90 25.31 -29.25
N LEU A 143 -3.22 25.08 -29.23
CA LEU A 143 -3.85 23.83 -29.66
C LEU A 143 -3.40 23.39 -31.07
N ASP A 144 -3.20 24.33 -32.01
CA ASP A 144 -2.80 24.01 -33.38
C ASP A 144 -1.41 23.38 -33.50
N ASN A 145 -0.50 23.69 -32.58
CA ASN A 145 0.86 23.13 -32.56
C ASN A 145 0.93 21.70 -32.00
N VAL A 146 -0.13 21.25 -31.32
CA VAL A 146 -0.20 19.89 -30.78
C VAL A 146 -0.48 18.89 -31.91
N SER A 147 0.52 18.06 -32.18
CA SER A 147 0.49 16.99 -33.19
C SER A 147 0.14 15.65 -32.54
N PHE A 148 -0.77 14.90 -33.19
CA PHE A 148 -1.09 13.52 -32.81
C PHE A 148 0.17 12.65 -32.70
N ASP A 149 1.07 12.73 -33.68
CA ASP A 149 2.23 11.83 -33.73
C ASP A 149 3.18 12.05 -32.55
N LYS A 150 3.38 13.31 -32.14
CA LYS A 150 4.17 13.66 -30.95
C LYS A 150 3.51 13.18 -29.66
N VAL A 151 2.20 13.44 -29.50
CA VAL A 151 1.44 13.07 -28.30
C VAL A 151 1.32 11.55 -28.19
N PHE A 152 0.99 10.85 -29.27
CA PHE A 152 0.94 9.40 -29.31
C PHE A 152 2.29 8.79 -28.94
N LEU A 153 3.40 9.30 -29.49
CA LEU A 153 4.74 8.80 -29.14
C LEU A 153 5.05 8.99 -27.65
N LYS A 154 4.60 10.10 -27.06
CA LYS A 154 4.71 10.34 -25.61
C LYS A 154 3.91 9.30 -24.81
N SER A 155 2.66 9.01 -25.20
CA SER A 155 1.84 7.95 -24.59
C SER A 155 2.48 6.57 -24.74
N PHE A 156 2.98 6.24 -25.93
CA PHE A 156 3.68 4.99 -26.20
C PHE A 156 4.88 4.81 -25.28
N ARG A 157 5.68 5.87 -25.05
CA ARG A 157 6.81 5.83 -24.11
C ARG A 157 6.40 5.66 -22.65
N GLN A 158 5.19 6.08 -22.27
CA GLN A 158 4.66 5.90 -20.91
C GLN A 158 4.08 4.50 -20.67
N LEU A 159 3.41 3.92 -21.68
CA LEU A 159 2.76 2.60 -21.60
C LEU A 159 3.26 1.61 -22.67
N PRO A 160 4.58 1.47 -22.87
CA PRO A 160 5.12 0.76 -24.02
C PRO A 160 4.84 -0.74 -23.97
N PHE A 161 4.72 -1.32 -22.79
CA PHE A 161 4.47 -2.75 -22.61
C PHE A 161 3.02 -3.08 -22.87
N GLU A 162 2.10 -2.23 -22.44
CA GLU A 162 0.67 -2.36 -22.69
C GLU A 162 0.42 -2.32 -24.21
N TYR A 163 1.07 -1.41 -24.95
CA TYR A 163 1.03 -1.46 -26.43
C TYR A 163 1.72 -2.68 -27.03
N SER A 164 2.77 -3.18 -26.38
CA SER A 164 3.57 -4.31 -26.88
C SER A 164 2.94 -5.68 -26.64
N SER A 165 2.16 -5.83 -25.57
CA SER A 165 1.54 -7.09 -25.13
C SER A 165 0.10 -7.26 -25.60
N CYS A 166 -0.54 -6.19 -26.08
CA CYS A 166 -1.94 -6.27 -26.49
C CYS A 166 -2.11 -7.13 -27.75
N GLU A 167 -2.85 -8.23 -27.61
CA GLU A 167 -3.13 -9.20 -28.68
C GLU A 167 -3.90 -8.56 -29.85
N ASP A 168 -4.89 -7.73 -29.54
CA ASP A 168 -5.76 -7.05 -30.50
C ASP A 168 -5.01 -6.14 -31.48
N ILE A 169 -3.77 -5.74 -31.14
CA ILE A 169 -2.92 -4.88 -31.97
C ILE A 169 -1.56 -5.54 -32.22
N TYR A 170 -1.49 -6.86 -32.09
CA TYR A 170 -0.23 -7.58 -32.26
C TYR A 170 0.27 -7.50 -33.70
N SER A 171 -0.62 -7.69 -34.68
CA SER A 171 -0.29 -7.61 -36.10
C SER A 171 -0.11 -6.16 -36.56
N GLU A 172 0.64 -5.97 -37.66
CA GLU A 172 0.81 -4.63 -38.23
C GLU A 172 -0.50 -4.04 -38.77
N SER A 173 -1.37 -4.87 -39.36
CA SER A 173 -2.68 -4.42 -39.87
C SER A 173 -3.59 -3.90 -38.75
N ASP A 174 -3.66 -4.64 -37.65
CA ASP A 174 -4.53 -4.27 -36.52
C ASP A 174 -3.99 -3.04 -35.80
N PHE A 175 -2.66 -2.94 -35.67
CA PHE A 175 -2.03 -1.74 -35.14
C PHE A 175 -2.31 -0.51 -36.01
N ARG A 176 -2.30 -0.63 -37.34
CA ARG A 176 -2.69 0.47 -38.24
C ARG A 176 -4.14 0.88 -38.06
N GLU A 177 -5.07 -0.07 -37.86
CA GLU A 177 -6.47 0.24 -37.57
C GLU A 177 -6.63 0.93 -36.22
N PHE A 178 -5.94 0.45 -35.19
CA PHE A 178 -5.87 1.08 -33.87
C PHE A 178 -5.38 2.52 -33.98
N MET A 179 -4.30 2.77 -34.73
CA MET A 179 -3.76 4.11 -34.96
C MET A 179 -4.73 5.03 -35.69
N LYS A 180 -5.51 4.50 -36.65
CA LYS A 180 -6.58 5.27 -37.32
C LYS A 180 -7.66 5.70 -36.33
N LYS A 181 -8.11 4.80 -35.46
CA LYS A 181 -9.09 5.10 -34.40
C LYS A 181 -8.53 6.10 -33.40
N ALA A 182 -7.31 5.90 -32.93
CA ALA A 182 -6.63 6.82 -32.02
C ALA A 182 -6.54 8.24 -32.60
N ARG A 183 -6.13 8.38 -33.87
CA ARG A 183 -6.06 9.70 -34.54
C ARG A 183 -7.43 10.36 -34.65
N GLN A 184 -8.47 9.58 -34.89
CA GLN A 184 -9.84 10.08 -34.92
C GLN A 184 -10.28 10.61 -33.54
N LEU A 185 -10.02 9.87 -32.46
CA LEU A 185 -10.31 10.31 -31.10
C LEU A 185 -9.57 11.62 -30.76
N PHE A 186 -8.27 11.70 -31.06
CA PHE A 186 -7.48 12.91 -30.87
C PHE A 186 -8.10 14.12 -31.58
N ASN A 187 -8.46 13.97 -32.85
CA ASN A 187 -9.06 15.05 -33.64
C ASN A 187 -10.44 15.47 -33.09
N ASN A 188 -11.24 14.50 -32.63
CA ASN A 188 -12.54 14.77 -32.04
C ASN A 188 -12.40 15.56 -30.72
N ILE A 189 -11.50 15.14 -29.82
CA ILE A 189 -11.22 15.85 -28.56
C ILE A 189 -10.69 17.25 -28.85
N LYS A 190 -9.74 17.39 -29.79
CA LYS A 190 -9.20 18.70 -30.22
C LYS A 190 -10.29 19.62 -30.74
N ARG A 191 -11.25 19.09 -31.52
CA ARG A 191 -12.42 19.85 -32.00
C ARG A 191 -13.29 20.30 -30.85
N VAL A 192 -13.59 19.43 -29.90
CA VAL A 192 -14.45 19.74 -28.74
C VAL A 192 -13.85 20.87 -27.92
N ILE A 193 -12.57 20.79 -27.58
CA ILE A 193 -11.87 21.84 -26.81
C ILE A 193 -11.88 23.17 -27.57
N ARG A 194 -11.68 23.15 -28.89
CA ARG A 194 -11.66 24.36 -29.71
C ARG A 194 -13.02 25.00 -29.91
N ASN A 195 -14.04 24.19 -30.21
CA ASN A 195 -15.29 24.69 -30.78
C ASN A 195 -16.47 24.56 -29.82
N ASP A 196 -16.51 23.50 -29.01
CA ASP A 196 -17.68 23.16 -28.20
C ASP A 196 -17.54 23.68 -26.78
N PHE A 197 -16.35 23.59 -26.17
CA PHE A 197 -16.07 24.16 -24.84
C PHE A 197 -16.37 25.67 -24.78
N PRO A 198 -15.91 26.52 -25.71
CA PRO A 198 -16.23 27.96 -25.68
C PRO A 198 -17.73 28.25 -25.85
N LYS A 199 -18.45 27.47 -26.69
CA LYS A 199 -19.91 27.62 -26.86
C LYS A 199 -20.68 27.29 -25.60
N LEU A 200 -20.17 26.35 -24.82
CA LEU A 200 -20.72 26.04 -23.51
C LEU A 200 -20.34 27.14 -22.51
N GLY A 201 -19.23 27.85 -22.70
CA GLY A 201 -18.69 28.81 -21.73
C GLY A 201 -17.64 28.17 -20.80
N ILE A 202 -17.06 27.05 -21.22
CA ILE A 202 -15.92 26.41 -20.56
C ILE A 202 -14.65 27.06 -21.10
N ASN A 203 -13.89 27.69 -20.21
CA ASN A 203 -12.55 28.19 -20.49
C ASN A 203 -11.52 27.26 -19.87
N VAL A 204 -10.63 26.70 -20.70
CA VAL A 204 -9.61 25.73 -20.29
C VAL A 204 -8.65 26.25 -19.21
N ASN A 205 -8.47 27.57 -19.10
CA ASN A 205 -7.64 28.18 -18.06
C ASN A 205 -8.24 28.07 -16.65
N TYR A 206 -9.52 27.69 -16.54
CA TYR A 206 -10.23 27.43 -15.29
C TYR A 206 -10.54 25.93 -15.12
N CYS A 207 -9.94 25.08 -15.96
CA CYS A 207 -10.10 23.64 -15.88
C CYS A 207 -9.01 22.99 -15.03
N THR A 208 -9.44 22.20 -14.05
CA THR A 208 -8.59 21.30 -13.27
C THR A 208 -8.70 19.90 -13.86
N LEU A 209 -7.57 19.24 -14.08
CA LEU A 209 -7.49 17.88 -14.61
C LEU A 209 -7.40 16.88 -13.44
N GLU A 210 -8.18 15.81 -13.52
CA GLU A 210 -8.13 14.70 -12.55
C GLU A 210 -8.31 15.11 -11.06
N PRO A 211 -9.16 16.11 -10.70
CA PRO A 211 -9.39 16.45 -9.30
C PRO A 211 -10.11 15.31 -8.57
N SER A 212 -9.77 15.13 -7.29
CA SER A 212 -10.36 14.11 -6.42
C SER A 212 -11.24 14.74 -5.35
N PHE A 213 -12.27 13.99 -4.93
CA PHE A 213 -13.20 14.40 -3.88
C PHE A 213 -13.54 13.21 -2.97
N PHE A 214 -13.77 13.52 -1.69
CA PHE A 214 -14.30 12.59 -0.70
C PHE A 214 -15.64 13.13 -0.17
N SER A 215 -16.61 12.23 0.00
CA SER A 215 -17.93 12.58 0.52
C SER A 215 -18.37 11.54 1.54
N VAL A 216 -18.09 11.82 2.82
CA VAL A 216 -18.66 11.05 3.94
C VAL A 216 -20.17 11.26 4.04
N LYS A 217 -20.69 12.40 3.55
CA LYS A 217 -22.14 12.65 3.45
C LYS A 217 -22.85 11.50 2.75
N TYR A 218 -22.37 11.09 1.57
CA TYR A 218 -22.99 10.04 0.74
C TYR A 218 -22.21 8.71 0.73
N GLY A 219 -21.04 8.63 1.36
CA GLY A 219 -20.18 7.46 1.37
C GLY A 219 -19.52 7.16 0.03
N PHE A 220 -19.06 8.20 -0.67
CA PHE A 220 -18.41 8.10 -1.99
C PHE A 220 -17.03 8.78 -2.03
N GLN A 221 -16.18 8.26 -2.91
CA GLN A 221 -14.97 8.93 -3.36
C GLN A 221 -14.88 8.87 -4.88
N GLY A 222 -14.11 9.75 -5.49
CA GLY A 222 -13.83 9.63 -6.91
C GLY A 222 -12.93 10.71 -7.46
N ARG A 223 -12.46 10.44 -8.67
CA ARG A 223 -11.60 11.28 -9.47
C ARG A 223 -12.31 11.59 -10.79
N LEU A 224 -12.42 12.86 -11.14
CA LEU A 224 -13.10 13.33 -12.35
C LEU A 224 -12.08 13.59 -13.45
N ASP A 225 -12.40 13.32 -14.71
CA ASP A 225 -11.46 13.64 -15.79
C ASP A 225 -11.19 15.16 -15.90
N LEU A 226 -12.25 15.99 -15.86
CA LEU A 226 -12.14 17.45 -15.99
C LEU A 226 -13.21 18.18 -15.16
N LEU A 227 -12.78 19.17 -14.39
CA LEU A 227 -13.65 20.10 -13.67
C LEU A 227 -13.36 21.54 -14.08
N TYR A 228 -14.37 22.24 -14.58
CA TYR A 228 -14.34 23.69 -14.77
C TYR A 228 -14.95 24.38 -13.56
N THR A 229 -14.22 25.32 -12.95
CA THR A 229 -14.76 26.17 -11.87
C THR A 229 -14.44 27.63 -12.14
N ASN A 230 -15.46 28.47 -12.20
CA ASN A 230 -15.28 29.91 -12.34
C ASN A 230 -15.78 30.63 -11.08
N PRO A 231 -14.87 31.19 -10.26
CA PRO A 231 -15.24 31.82 -9.01
C PRO A 231 -16.03 33.13 -9.20
N VAL A 232 -15.96 33.79 -10.36
CA VAL A 232 -16.59 35.10 -10.60
C VAL A 232 -18.11 34.99 -10.69
N ASN A 233 -18.61 33.94 -11.32
CA ASN A 233 -20.03 33.70 -11.58
C ASN A 233 -20.56 32.44 -10.85
N ASN A 234 -19.74 31.83 -9.99
CA ASN A 234 -20.07 30.65 -9.20
C ASN A 234 -20.61 29.49 -10.05
N ASP A 235 -20.05 29.32 -11.26
CA ASP A 235 -20.40 28.28 -12.22
C ASP A 235 -19.41 27.13 -12.11
N ALA A 236 -19.92 25.90 -12.04
CA ALA A 236 -19.11 24.69 -11.94
C ALA A 236 -19.60 23.64 -12.94
N ARG A 237 -18.68 22.98 -13.63
CA ARG A 237 -19.04 21.99 -14.64
C ARG A 237 -18.15 20.77 -14.65
N ILE A 238 -18.80 19.62 -14.64
CA ILE A 238 -18.18 18.30 -14.71
C ILE A 238 -18.16 17.86 -16.16
N VAL A 239 -17.00 17.42 -16.65
CA VAL A 239 -16.87 16.78 -17.96
C VAL A 239 -16.20 15.42 -17.76
N GLU A 240 -16.98 14.35 -17.90
CA GLU A 240 -16.50 12.95 -17.85
C GLU A 240 -16.22 12.43 -19.26
N LEU A 241 -15.04 11.86 -19.51
CA LEU A 241 -14.62 11.34 -20.80
C LEU A 241 -15.03 9.87 -20.98
N LYS A 242 -15.58 9.55 -22.15
CA LYS A 242 -15.84 8.17 -22.59
C LYS A 242 -15.32 7.93 -23.99
N SER A 243 -14.42 6.97 -24.15
CA SER A 243 -13.83 6.60 -25.44
C SER A 243 -14.67 5.61 -26.26
N GLY A 244 -15.64 4.95 -25.62
CA GLY A 244 -16.51 3.94 -26.22
C GLY A 244 -17.43 4.49 -27.30
N ARG A 245 -18.23 3.59 -27.89
CA ARG A 245 -19.23 3.96 -28.93
C ARG A 245 -20.27 4.93 -28.37
N LEU A 246 -20.81 5.77 -29.24
CA LEU A 246 -21.94 6.64 -28.90
C LEU A 246 -23.18 5.82 -28.52
N PRO A 247 -23.96 6.26 -27.51
CA PRO A 247 -25.27 5.68 -27.23
C PRO A 247 -26.19 5.79 -28.43
N TYR A 248 -26.96 4.72 -28.69
CA TYR A 248 -27.87 4.65 -29.82
C TYR A 248 -29.24 5.29 -29.51
N PRO A 249 -29.86 6.01 -30.46
CA PRO A 249 -29.28 6.43 -31.73
C PRO A 249 -28.28 7.58 -31.56
N ALA A 250 -27.17 7.53 -32.32
CA ALA A 250 -26.04 8.44 -32.17
C ALA A 250 -26.41 9.93 -32.31
N TYR A 251 -27.38 10.26 -33.16
CA TYR A 251 -27.83 11.63 -33.40
C TYR A 251 -28.61 12.24 -32.22
N ASN A 252 -29.09 11.42 -31.26
CA ASN A 252 -29.85 11.90 -30.12
C ASN A 252 -28.92 12.22 -28.95
N SER A 253 -28.60 13.50 -28.76
CA SER A 253 -27.73 13.98 -27.67
C SER A 253 -28.32 13.81 -26.26
N SER A 254 -29.61 13.52 -26.12
CA SER A 254 -30.22 13.21 -24.81
C SER A 254 -30.02 11.76 -24.37
N LYS A 255 -29.55 10.87 -25.25
CA LYS A 255 -29.28 9.46 -24.91
C LYS A 255 -27.92 9.30 -24.27
N ILE A 256 -27.88 8.73 -23.07
CA ILE A 256 -26.67 8.45 -22.30
C ILE A 256 -26.80 7.02 -21.76
N THR A 257 -25.71 6.25 -21.80
CA THR A 257 -25.64 4.91 -21.20
C THR A 257 -25.82 5.00 -19.69
N LEU A 258 -26.58 4.08 -19.08
CA LEU A 258 -26.95 4.18 -17.67
C LEU A 258 -25.74 4.29 -16.72
N ASN A 259 -24.71 3.45 -16.89
CA ASN A 259 -23.50 3.49 -16.05
C ASN A 259 -22.80 4.86 -16.14
N HIS A 260 -22.68 5.44 -17.34
CA HIS A 260 -22.07 6.76 -17.51
C HIS A 260 -22.90 7.86 -16.84
N LYS A 261 -24.24 7.78 -16.93
CA LYS A 261 -25.15 8.70 -16.23
C LYS A 261 -24.94 8.61 -14.72
N VAL A 262 -24.93 7.39 -14.16
CA VAL A 262 -24.71 7.14 -12.73
C VAL A 262 -23.36 7.71 -12.25
N GLN A 263 -22.28 7.48 -12.99
CA GLN A 263 -20.97 7.99 -12.61
C GLN A 263 -20.97 9.53 -12.48
N THR A 264 -21.56 10.24 -13.44
CA THR A 264 -21.68 11.70 -13.39
C THR A 264 -22.56 12.21 -12.24
N TYR A 265 -23.58 11.45 -11.86
CA TYR A 265 -24.43 11.78 -10.71
C TYR A 265 -23.67 11.66 -9.40
N VAL A 266 -22.86 10.61 -9.24
CA VAL A 266 -22.04 10.44 -8.05
C VAL A 266 -21.01 11.56 -7.94
N TYR A 267 -20.39 11.97 -9.05
CA TYR A 267 -19.52 13.16 -9.05
C TYR A 267 -20.27 14.43 -8.63
N ARG A 268 -21.49 14.63 -9.12
CA ARG A 268 -22.34 15.75 -8.73
C ARG A 268 -22.59 15.76 -7.22
N LEU A 269 -23.03 14.63 -6.65
CA LEU A 269 -23.26 14.48 -5.20
C LEU A 269 -22.02 14.80 -4.37
N MET A 270 -20.83 14.34 -4.80
CA MET A 270 -19.60 14.62 -4.08
C MET A 270 -19.22 16.11 -4.13
N ILE A 271 -19.32 16.75 -5.29
CA ILE A 271 -19.04 18.17 -5.47
C ILE A 271 -20.04 19.02 -4.69
N ASP A 272 -21.32 18.68 -4.75
CA ASP A 272 -22.38 19.34 -3.96
C ASP A 272 -22.09 19.24 -2.45
N SER A 273 -21.53 18.12 -1.98
CA SER A 273 -21.15 17.97 -0.56
C SER A 273 -19.91 18.79 -0.16
N VAL A 274 -19.04 19.11 -1.11
CA VAL A 274 -17.78 19.84 -0.86
C VAL A 274 -17.97 21.35 -0.99
N PHE A 275 -18.88 21.81 -1.86
CA PHE A 275 -19.14 23.23 -2.12
C PHE A 275 -20.50 23.72 -1.61
N SER A 276 -21.16 23.00 -0.69
CA SER A 276 -22.53 23.25 -0.20
C SER A 276 -22.81 24.70 0.25
N ASP A 277 -21.82 25.40 0.82
CA ASP A 277 -21.95 26.81 1.23
C ASP A 277 -22.08 27.80 0.05
N LYS A 278 -21.71 27.38 -1.15
CA LYS A 278 -21.80 28.15 -2.38
C LYS A 278 -22.94 27.57 -3.20
N LYS A 279 -24.01 28.35 -3.42
CA LYS A 279 -25.06 28.02 -4.41
C LYS A 279 -24.47 27.99 -5.83
N GLN A 280 -23.69 26.96 -6.14
CA GLN A 280 -23.03 26.78 -7.42
C GLN A 280 -24.05 26.26 -8.43
N ASN A 281 -24.06 26.85 -9.62
CA ASN A 281 -24.75 26.26 -10.74
C ASN A 281 -23.89 25.11 -11.26
N LEU A 282 -24.18 23.88 -10.83
CA LEU A 282 -23.41 22.69 -11.19
C LEU A 282 -24.05 21.95 -12.37
N GLU A 283 -23.39 21.95 -13.52
CA GLU A 283 -23.80 21.15 -14.67
C GLU A 283 -22.87 19.94 -14.88
N ALA A 284 -23.45 18.76 -15.13
CA ALA A 284 -22.69 17.56 -15.46
C ALA A 284 -22.88 17.17 -16.93
N SER A 285 -21.78 16.89 -17.62
CA SER A 285 -21.76 16.48 -19.02
C SER A 285 -20.80 15.31 -19.25
N ILE A 286 -21.09 14.51 -20.27
CA ILE A 286 -20.23 13.43 -20.74
C ILE A 286 -19.67 13.80 -22.10
N LEU A 287 -18.36 13.71 -22.25
CA LEU A 287 -17.63 13.82 -23.50
C LEU A 287 -17.41 12.43 -24.11
N TYR A 288 -18.19 12.08 -25.12
CA TYR A 288 -17.95 10.90 -25.94
C TYR A 288 -16.92 11.21 -27.03
N ALA A 289 -15.68 10.75 -26.86
CA ALA A 289 -14.58 11.02 -27.80
C ALA A 289 -14.80 10.41 -29.20
N SER A 290 -15.66 9.39 -29.32
CA SER A 290 -15.96 8.72 -30.59
C SER A 290 -16.93 9.50 -31.50
N GLY A 291 -17.54 10.59 -31.02
CA GLY A 291 -18.48 11.40 -31.81
C GLY A 291 -17.81 12.15 -32.95
N ASN A 292 -18.31 11.96 -34.17
CA ASN A 292 -17.63 12.45 -35.38
C ASN A 292 -18.23 13.74 -35.92
N ASN A 293 -19.48 14.05 -35.57
CA ASN A 293 -20.13 15.27 -36.00
C ASN A 293 -20.23 16.28 -34.84
N PRO A 294 -20.20 17.59 -35.13
CA PRO A 294 -20.46 18.61 -34.14
C PRO A 294 -21.79 18.37 -33.41
N GLY A 295 -21.79 18.49 -32.08
CA GLY A 295 -22.98 18.29 -31.24
C GLY A 295 -23.23 16.84 -30.79
N GLU A 296 -22.47 15.84 -31.29
CA GLU A 296 -22.60 14.45 -30.83
C GLU A 296 -21.80 14.12 -29.56
N ASN A 297 -20.69 14.83 -29.35
CA ASN A 297 -19.68 14.51 -28.35
C ASN A 297 -20.10 14.86 -26.93
N ILE A 298 -20.63 16.06 -26.70
CA ILE A 298 -21.00 16.53 -25.36
C ILE A 298 -22.48 16.27 -25.12
N ARG A 299 -22.79 15.47 -24.10
CA ARG A 299 -24.16 15.13 -23.70
C ARG A 299 -24.41 15.53 -22.24
N LYS A 300 -25.42 16.36 -21.99
CA LYS A 300 -25.78 16.81 -20.64
C LYS A 300 -26.49 15.69 -19.86
N ALA A 301 -26.03 15.42 -18.65
CA ALA A 301 -26.67 14.48 -17.73
C ALA A 301 -27.70 15.25 -16.88
N ASN A 302 -28.96 15.24 -17.31
CA ASN A 302 -30.07 15.84 -16.54
C ASN A 302 -30.29 15.09 -15.23
N ILE A 303 -30.73 15.77 -14.17
CA ILE A 303 -31.01 15.24 -12.81
C ILE A 303 -32.31 14.40 -12.79
N ASP A 304 -32.30 13.35 -11.96
CA ASP A 304 -33.35 12.34 -11.81
C ASP A 304 -33.31 11.85 -10.36
N GLY A 305 -34.26 12.31 -9.54
CA GLY A 305 -34.25 12.06 -8.10
C GLY A 305 -34.46 10.59 -7.73
N ASP A 306 -35.19 9.83 -8.55
CA ASP A 306 -35.43 8.41 -8.31
C ASP A 306 -34.17 7.59 -8.58
N LEU A 307 -33.44 7.93 -9.65
CA LEU A 307 -32.14 7.31 -9.93
C LEU A 307 -31.13 7.59 -8.80
N GLU A 308 -31.12 8.81 -8.26
CA GLU A 308 -30.25 9.18 -7.15
C GLU A 308 -30.50 8.31 -5.91
N LYS A 309 -31.77 8.14 -5.52
CA LYS A 309 -32.14 7.25 -4.41
C LYS A 309 -31.76 5.80 -4.69
N SER A 310 -31.94 5.35 -5.93
CA SER A 310 -31.54 4.00 -6.36
C SER A 310 -30.02 3.78 -6.22
N ILE A 311 -29.19 4.77 -6.61
CA ILE A 311 -27.73 4.73 -6.47
C ILE A 311 -27.34 4.60 -4.99
N LEU A 312 -27.90 5.43 -4.12
CA LEU A 312 -27.59 5.43 -2.69
C LEU A 312 -28.07 4.15 -2.01
N ASN A 313 -29.24 3.63 -2.38
CA ASN A 313 -29.72 2.34 -1.88
C ASN A 313 -28.84 1.17 -2.35
N LEU A 314 -28.42 1.14 -3.63
CA LEU A 314 -27.50 0.11 -4.13
C LEU A 314 -26.15 0.16 -3.41
N ARG A 315 -25.65 1.35 -3.11
CA ARG A 315 -24.46 1.53 -2.28
C ARG A 315 -24.64 0.91 -0.88
N ASN A 316 -25.78 1.14 -0.22
CA ASN A 316 -26.06 0.49 1.06
C ASN A 316 -26.10 -1.05 0.92
N LEU A 317 -26.67 -1.58 -0.16
CA LEU A 317 -26.68 -3.03 -0.43
C LEU A 317 -25.27 -3.60 -0.64
N ILE A 318 -24.35 -2.86 -1.26
CA ILE A 318 -22.94 -3.26 -1.34
C ILE A 318 -22.35 -3.38 0.07
N ILE A 319 -22.54 -2.35 0.90
CA ILE A 319 -22.04 -2.36 2.29
C ILE A 319 -22.66 -3.48 3.12
N ILE A 320 -23.94 -3.78 2.96
CA ILE A 320 -24.62 -4.91 3.62
C ILE A 320 -23.96 -6.24 3.23
N ASN A 321 -23.65 -6.44 1.95
CA ASN A 321 -22.99 -7.66 1.50
C ASN A 321 -21.52 -7.74 1.95
N GLU A 322 -20.81 -6.61 2.02
CA GLU A 322 -19.48 -6.53 2.63
C GLU A 322 -19.55 -6.91 4.11
N HIS A 323 -20.54 -6.36 4.85
CA HIS A 323 -20.78 -6.67 6.25
C HIS A 323 -21.03 -8.16 6.46
N LYS A 324 -21.88 -8.79 5.63
CA LYS A 324 -22.12 -10.24 5.67
C LYS A 324 -20.83 -11.05 5.52
N ILE A 325 -19.92 -10.64 4.63
CA ILE A 325 -18.62 -11.31 4.46
C ILE A 325 -17.77 -11.14 5.74
N ILE A 326 -17.68 -9.93 6.29
CA ILE A 326 -16.81 -9.68 7.45
C ILE A 326 -17.38 -10.27 8.75
N SER A 327 -18.69 -10.28 8.96
CA SER A 327 -19.31 -10.76 10.21
C SER A 327 -19.64 -12.24 10.18
N GLY A 328 -19.80 -12.83 8.99
CA GLY A 328 -20.19 -14.22 8.79
C GLY A 328 -19.03 -15.22 8.79
N ASP A 329 -19.22 -16.29 8.04
CA ASP A 329 -18.33 -17.45 7.88
C ASP A 329 -18.09 -17.74 6.38
N THR A 330 -17.52 -18.90 6.06
CA THR A 330 -17.27 -19.31 4.68
C THR A 330 -18.55 -19.48 3.87
N ASP A 331 -19.65 -19.88 4.51
CA ASP A 331 -20.96 -20.04 3.85
C ASP A 331 -21.53 -18.68 3.44
N SER A 332 -21.24 -17.64 4.22
CA SER A 332 -21.61 -16.26 3.90
C SER A 332 -20.93 -15.79 2.62
N VAL A 333 -19.64 -16.11 2.42
CA VAL A 333 -18.92 -15.83 1.16
C VAL A 333 -19.47 -16.67 0.02
N GLU A 334 -19.72 -17.96 0.25
CA GLU A 334 -20.31 -18.86 -0.76
C GLU A 334 -21.66 -18.33 -1.24
N SER A 335 -22.49 -17.79 -0.35
CA SER A 335 -23.78 -17.18 -0.67
C SER A 335 -23.66 -16.02 -1.66
N ILE A 336 -22.65 -15.16 -1.50
CA ILE A 336 -22.36 -14.08 -2.46
C ILE A 336 -22.02 -14.64 -3.84
N PHE A 337 -21.20 -15.69 -3.91
CA PHE A 337 -20.89 -16.34 -5.19
C PHE A 337 -22.12 -17.01 -5.82
N LYS A 338 -22.98 -17.64 -5.01
CA LYS A 338 -24.28 -18.14 -5.49
C LYS A 338 -25.11 -17.01 -6.09
N SER A 339 -25.21 -15.86 -5.42
CA SER A 339 -25.90 -14.68 -5.95
C SER A 339 -25.30 -14.18 -7.28
N ILE A 340 -23.96 -14.15 -7.41
CA ILE A 340 -23.30 -13.83 -8.68
C ILE A 340 -23.69 -14.85 -9.78
N PHE A 341 -23.73 -16.14 -9.46
CA PHE A 341 -24.07 -17.19 -10.43
C PHE A 341 -25.53 -17.16 -10.88
N TYR A 342 -26.45 -16.65 -10.06
CA TYR A 342 -27.87 -16.52 -10.40
C TYR A 342 -28.19 -15.26 -11.22
N GLU A 343 -27.24 -14.34 -11.43
CA GLU A 343 -27.47 -13.13 -12.24
C GLU A 343 -27.86 -13.45 -13.68
N THR A 344 -27.55 -14.64 -14.21
CA THR A 344 -27.95 -15.06 -15.56
C THR A 344 -29.37 -15.60 -15.68
N ASP A 345 -30.03 -15.88 -14.55
CA ASP A 345 -31.31 -16.58 -14.48
C ASP A 345 -32.50 -15.60 -14.39
N THR A 346 -32.31 -14.35 -14.81
CA THR A 346 -33.34 -13.31 -14.80
C THR A 346 -34.25 -13.39 -16.03
N GLU A 347 -35.46 -12.85 -15.92
CA GLU A 347 -36.39 -12.70 -17.07
C GLU A 347 -35.86 -11.73 -18.15
N ASN A 348 -34.91 -10.85 -17.80
CA ASN A 348 -34.34 -9.87 -18.73
C ASN A 348 -33.39 -10.51 -19.74
N ARG A 349 -33.35 -9.94 -20.96
CA ARG A 349 -32.40 -10.37 -22.00
C ARG A 349 -30.98 -9.92 -21.66
N ILE A 350 -30.19 -10.83 -21.11
CA ILE A 350 -28.78 -10.60 -20.78
C ILE A 350 -27.89 -10.79 -22.02
N PRO A 351 -26.89 -9.92 -22.26
CA PRO A 351 -25.93 -10.09 -23.35
C PRO A 351 -25.07 -11.36 -23.23
N ASP A 352 -24.76 -12.00 -24.36
CA ASP A 352 -23.98 -13.25 -24.38
C ASP A 352 -22.59 -13.10 -23.77
N PHE A 353 -21.93 -11.96 -23.95
CA PHE A 353 -20.61 -11.70 -23.35
C PHE A 353 -20.67 -11.75 -21.81
N PHE A 354 -21.78 -11.30 -21.22
CA PHE A 354 -21.96 -11.28 -19.77
C PHE A 354 -22.26 -12.69 -19.26
N ARG A 355 -23.15 -13.41 -19.94
CA ARG A 355 -23.43 -14.82 -19.63
C ARG A 355 -22.15 -15.66 -19.66
N TYR A 356 -21.32 -15.50 -20.69
CA TYR A 356 -20.03 -16.19 -20.80
C TYR A 356 -19.10 -15.91 -19.61
N LYS A 357 -19.04 -14.66 -19.13
CA LYS A 357 -18.24 -14.30 -17.95
C LYS A 357 -18.70 -15.05 -16.69
N ILE A 358 -20.02 -15.07 -16.43
CA ILE A 358 -20.58 -15.76 -15.26
C ILE A 358 -20.40 -17.28 -15.38
N GLU A 359 -20.65 -17.86 -16.56
CA GLU A 359 -20.43 -19.28 -16.81
C GLU A 359 -18.96 -19.68 -16.63
N ARG A 360 -18.00 -18.85 -17.08
CA ARG A 360 -16.57 -19.06 -16.85
C ARG A 360 -16.28 -19.11 -15.36
N LEU A 361 -16.80 -18.15 -14.58
CA LEU A 361 -16.63 -18.11 -13.13
C LEU A 361 -17.19 -19.38 -12.48
N LYS A 362 -18.43 -19.74 -12.80
CA LYS A 362 -19.11 -20.94 -12.30
C LYS A 362 -18.33 -22.22 -12.62
N ASN A 363 -17.79 -22.34 -13.83
CA ASN A 363 -17.00 -23.50 -14.25
C ASN A 363 -15.73 -23.65 -13.41
N VAL A 364 -14.99 -22.56 -13.16
CA VAL A 364 -13.80 -22.58 -12.30
C VAL A 364 -14.12 -23.13 -10.91
N PHE A 365 -15.19 -22.64 -10.27
CA PHE A 365 -15.61 -23.12 -8.95
C PHE A 365 -16.10 -24.57 -8.96
N SER A 366 -16.73 -25.03 -10.05
CA SER A 366 -17.18 -26.42 -10.18
C SER A 366 -16.01 -27.43 -10.26
N GLN A 367 -14.83 -26.98 -10.68
CA GLN A 367 -13.60 -27.78 -10.76
C GLN A 367 -12.75 -27.73 -9.49
N CYS A 368 -13.13 -26.90 -8.52
CA CYS A 368 -12.43 -26.78 -7.25
C CYS A 368 -12.87 -27.90 -6.29
N SER A 369 -11.92 -28.46 -5.54
CA SER A 369 -12.22 -29.32 -4.40
C SER A 369 -12.83 -28.50 -3.25
N GLU A 370 -13.43 -29.18 -2.27
CA GLU A 370 -13.99 -28.51 -1.10
C GLU A 370 -12.93 -27.75 -0.30
N ILE A 371 -11.72 -28.30 -0.17
CA ILE A 371 -10.59 -27.62 0.49
C ILE A 371 -10.18 -26.35 -0.27
N GLU A 372 -10.16 -26.40 -1.61
CA GLU A 372 -9.81 -25.24 -2.45
C GLU A 372 -10.84 -24.11 -2.33
N LYS A 373 -12.14 -24.46 -2.30
CA LYS A 373 -13.21 -23.48 -2.07
C LYS A 373 -13.13 -22.88 -0.66
N LEU A 374 -12.91 -23.73 0.35
CA LEU A 374 -12.82 -23.29 1.74
C LEU A 374 -11.65 -22.33 1.96
N TYR A 375 -10.48 -22.66 1.39
CA TYR A 375 -9.32 -21.78 1.34
C TYR A 375 -9.67 -20.43 0.70
N PHE A 376 -10.28 -20.47 -0.48
CA PHE A 376 -10.64 -19.26 -1.23
C PHE A 376 -11.63 -18.37 -0.45
N TYR A 377 -12.67 -18.95 0.15
CA TYR A 377 -13.66 -18.23 0.94
C TYR A 377 -13.06 -17.63 2.20
N ARG A 378 -12.22 -18.40 2.92
CA ARG A 378 -11.60 -17.94 4.16
C ARG A 378 -10.65 -16.77 3.92
N PHE A 379 -9.81 -16.83 2.88
CA PHE A 379 -8.95 -15.69 2.52
C PHE A 379 -9.74 -14.52 1.91
N THR A 380 -10.86 -14.75 1.21
CA THR A 380 -11.76 -13.68 0.75
C THR A 380 -12.33 -12.90 1.93
N GLN A 381 -12.75 -13.59 2.99
CA GLN A 381 -13.20 -12.96 4.22
C GLN A 381 -12.08 -12.17 4.90
N PHE A 382 -10.89 -12.74 5.01
CA PHE A 382 -9.73 -12.07 5.58
C PHE A 382 -9.39 -10.77 4.82
N ILE A 383 -9.35 -10.80 3.48
CA ILE A 383 -9.09 -9.60 2.67
C ILE A 383 -10.21 -8.55 2.86
N SER A 384 -11.47 -8.98 2.95
CA SER A 384 -12.61 -8.08 3.15
C SER A 384 -12.52 -7.34 4.49
N ARG A 385 -12.13 -8.04 5.56
CA ARG A 385 -11.88 -7.44 6.88
C ARG A 385 -10.72 -6.45 6.84
N GLU A 386 -9.58 -6.80 6.23
CA GLU A 386 -8.46 -5.86 6.05
C GLU A 386 -8.89 -4.60 5.29
N LEU A 387 -9.68 -4.75 4.23
CA LEU A 387 -10.20 -3.63 3.44
C LEU A 387 -11.15 -2.75 4.24
N TYR A 388 -12.01 -3.36 5.05
CA TYR A 388 -12.90 -2.63 5.95
C TYR A 388 -12.10 -1.78 6.93
N HIS A 389 -11.16 -2.37 7.69
CA HIS A 389 -10.29 -1.63 8.61
C HIS A 389 -9.46 -0.56 7.91
N HIS A 390 -8.93 -0.84 6.71
CA HIS A 390 -8.20 0.13 5.91
C HIS A 390 -9.05 1.36 5.56
N LYS A 391 -10.36 1.17 5.29
CA LYS A 391 -11.28 2.25 4.94
C LYS A 391 -11.82 3.00 6.15
N THR A 392 -12.39 2.28 7.12
CA THR A 392 -13.12 2.87 8.25
C THR A 392 -12.23 3.19 9.46
N GLY A 393 -11.00 2.68 9.46
CA GLY A 393 -10.11 2.72 10.62
C GLY A 393 -10.46 1.66 11.66
N ASP A 394 -9.56 1.50 12.63
CA ASP A 394 -9.76 0.68 13.82
C ASP A 394 -9.99 1.58 15.04
N VAL A 395 -10.94 1.19 15.90
CA VAL A 395 -11.31 1.91 17.12
C VAL A 395 -10.49 1.41 18.32
N ASP A 396 -9.90 0.21 18.23
CA ASP A 396 -9.22 -0.46 19.34
C ASP A 396 -7.69 -0.21 19.41
N TYR A 397 -7.11 0.45 18.40
CA TYR A 397 -5.71 0.88 18.43
C TYR A 397 -5.53 2.27 19.06
N GLU A 398 -4.45 2.47 19.84
CA GLU A 398 -4.07 3.76 20.46
C GLU A 398 -3.82 4.92 19.46
N THR A 399 -3.93 4.70 18.15
CA THR A 399 -3.78 5.73 17.12
C THR A 399 -4.80 5.51 16.01
N PRO A 400 -5.49 6.55 15.53
CA PRO A 400 -6.37 6.45 14.36
C PRO A 400 -5.59 5.88 13.16
N THR A 401 -6.06 4.76 12.62
CA THR A 401 -5.51 4.12 11.41
C THR A 401 -6.53 4.19 10.26
N GLY A 402 -6.09 3.86 9.05
CA GLY A 402 -6.96 3.83 7.87
C GLY A 402 -7.30 5.20 7.29
N MET A 403 -8.00 5.20 6.16
CA MET A 403 -8.35 6.41 5.41
C MET A 403 -9.28 7.34 6.21
N ALA A 404 -10.24 6.78 6.95
CA ALA A 404 -11.18 7.57 7.73
C ALA A 404 -10.52 8.35 8.88
N SER A 405 -9.29 8.05 9.26
CA SER A 405 -8.52 8.88 10.20
C SER A 405 -8.43 10.35 9.75
N LEU A 406 -8.49 10.63 8.45
CA LEU A 406 -8.50 11.98 7.88
C LEU A 406 -9.69 12.86 8.32
N TRP A 407 -10.80 12.24 8.77
CA TRP A 407 -12.00 12.96 9.22
C TRP A 407 -12.57 12.47 10.55
N ASN A 408 -12.13 11.33 11.06
CA ASN A 408 -12.53 10.83 12.38
C ASN A 408 -11.67 11.38 13.52
N SER A 409 -10.56 12.06 13.21
CA SER A 409 -9.74 12.78 14.18
C SER A 409 -9.87 14.29 13.95
N SER A 410 -9.55 15.09 14.98
CA SER A 410 -9.46 16.54 14.81
C SER A 410 -8.20 16.91 14.01
N PHE A 411 -8.18 18.11 13.44
CA PHE A 411 -6.97 18.61 12.77
C PHE A 411 -5.77 18.67 13.74
N ASP A 412 -6.01 19.15 14.96
CA ASP A 412 -4.99 19.30 16.00
C ASP A 412 -4.41 17.93 16.41
N GLU A 413 -5.25 16.92 16.59
CA GLU A 413 -4.79 15.55 16.88
C GLU A 413 -3.86 15.03 15.77
N ARG A 414 -4.18 15.27 14.50
CA ARG A 414 -3.31 14.86 13.39
C ARG A 414 -2.03 15.69 13.30
N ALA A 415 -2.11 16.98 13.58
CA ALA A 415 -0.96 17.88 13.61
C ALA A 415 0.01 17.51 14.73
N GLU A 416 -0.49 17.22 15.94
CA GLU A 416 0.29 16.72 17.08
C GLU A 416 0.91 15.35 16.80
N ALA A 417 0.20 14.48 16.07
CA ALA A 417 0.72 13.20 15.58
C ALA A 417 1.72 13.36 14.41
N LEU A 418 1.99 14.59 13.97
CA LEU A 418 2.88 14.95 12.86
C LEU A 418 2.46 14.36 11.50
N ASN A 419 1.16 14.04 11.35
CA ASN A 419 0.57 13.42 10.16
C ASN A 419 0.12 14.44 9.10
N VAL A 420 0.28 15.73 9.36
CA VAL A 420 -0.10 16.83 8.47
C VAL A 420 1.08 17.80 8.30
N LEU A 421 1.40 18.16 7.07
CA LEU A 421 2.19 19.36 6.78
C LEU A 421 1.21 20.47 6.45
N TYR A 422 1.26 21.60 7.15
CA TYR A 422 0.29 22.68 6.95
C TYR A 422 0.95 24.06 7.04
N ASN A 423 0.17 25.09 6.76
CA ASN A 423 0.63 26.48 6.60
C ASN A 423 1.75 26.59 5.56
N LEU A 424 1.65 25.77 4.51
CA LEU A 424 2.59 25.72 3.41
C LEU A 424 2.25 26.80 2.39
N THR A 425 3.26 27.49 1.87
CA THR A 425 3.08 28.45 0.78
C THR A 425 3.81 27.96 -0.46
N ILE A 426 3.23 28.17 -1.64
CA ILE A 426 3.88 27.81 -2.90
C ILE A 426 5.02 28.79 -3.16
N THR A 427 6.20 28.26 -3.44
CA THR A 427 7.38 29.06 -3.84
C THR A 427 7.75 28.90 -5.29
N ASP A 428 7.50 27.72 -5.86
CA ASP A 428 7.83 27.41 -7.24
C ASP A 428 6.89 26.33 -7.77
N ILE A 429 6.57 26.41 -9.07
CA ILE A 429 5.82 25.38 -9.78
C ILE A 429 6.55 25.08 -11.09
N ASP A 430 7.12 23.88 -11.19
CA ASP A 430 7.73 23.37 -12.42
C ASP A 430 6.80 22.40 -13.14
N ASP A 431 6.33 22.78 -14.32
CA ASP A 431 5.54 21.96 -15.22
C ASP A 431 6.22 21.79 -16.60
N SER A 432 7.52 22.05 -16.69
CA SER A 432 8.31 21.96 -17.93
C SER A 432 8.55 20.51 -18.38
N ALA A 433 8.69 19.58 -17.42
CA ALA A 433 8.90 18.15 -17.66
C ALA A 433 7.59 17.42 -18.01
N ASN A 434 7.57 16.09 -18.09
CA ASN A 434 6.32 15.34 -18.30
C ASN A 434 5.33 15.42 -17.12
N ASN A 435 5.83 15.70 -15.92
CA ASN A 435 5.05 15.80 -14.68
C ASN A 435 5.08 17.25 -14.16
N MET A 436 4.17 17.58 -13.25
CA MET A 436 4.19 18.85 -12.51
C MET A 436 4.75 18.63 -11.11
N THR A 437 5.66 19.49 -10.68
CA THR A 437 6.23 19.51 -9.34
C THR A 437 5.98 20.87 -8.71
N ILE A 438 5.55 20.90 -7.45
CA ILE A 438 5.39 22.14 -6.68
C ILE A 438 6.31 22.10 -5.48
N VAL A 439 7.05 23.19 -5.27
CA VAL A 439 7.87 23.41 -4.08
C VAL A 439 7.12 24.31 -3.11
N PHE A 440 6.83 23.76 -1.94
CA PHE A 440 6.19 24.48 -0.85
C PHE A 440 7.25 24.91 0.17
N SER A 441 7.19 26.16 0.62
CA SER A 441 7.93 26.60 1.80
C SER A 441 7.18 26.24 3.07
N ARG A 442 7.95 25.91 4.11
CA ARG A 442 7.46 25.68 5.47
C ARG A 442 7.70 26.98 6.25
N SER A 443 6.64 27.68 6.65
CA SER A 443 6.79 28.98 7.33
C SER A 443 7.56 28.83 8.65
N GLN A 444 8.50 29.76 8.88
CA GLN A 444 9.24 29.92 10.14
C GLN A 444 8.56 30.91 11.12
N SER A 445 7.31 31.34 10.89
CA SER A 445 6.72 32.52 11.54
C SER A 445 5.91 32.29 12.82
N ASP A 446 5.88 31.09 13.40
CA ASP A 446 5.26 30.86 14.73
C ASP A 446 6.30 30.98 15.86
N ARG A 447 7.17 32.01 15.78
CA ARG A 447 8.40 32.15 16.57
C ARG A 447 8.21 32.55 18.03
N GLU A 448 7.00 32.87 18.47
CA GLU A 448 6.84 33.58 19.74
C GLU A 448 6.40 32.73 20.94
N ASN A 449 6.07 31.44 20.83
CA ASN A 449 5.61 30.71 22.04
C ASN A 449 5.99 29.23 22.25
N GLU A 450 6.75 28.55 21.39
CA GLU A 450 7.18 27.17 21.71
C GLU A 450 8.59 26.85 21.19
N ASN A 451 9.34 26.09 22.00
CA ASN A 451 10.74 25.71 21.80
C ASN A 451 11.10 25.41 20.33
N HIS A 452 12.14 26.08 19.83
CA HIS A 452 12.56 26.23 18.43
C HIS A 452 12.82 24.96 17.59
N ASN A 453 12.62 23.73 18.08
CA ASN A 453 13.04 22.51 17.40
C ASN A 453 11.94 21.44 17.16
N THR A 454 10.71 21.61 17.67
CA THR A 454 9.65 20.59 17.54
C THR A 454 8.90 20.62 16.20
N LYS A 455 8.75 21.79 15.55
CA LYS A 455 8.01 21.94 14.27
C LYS A 455 8.74 21.44 13.01
N ASN A 456 10.00 21.00 13.13
CA ASN A 456 10.77 20.46 12.01
C ASN A 456 10.50 18.97 11.75
N ILE A 457 9.89 18.28 12.70
CA ILE A 457 9.74 16.82 12.68
C ILE A 457 8.37 16.49 12.11
N VAL A 458 8.33 15.63 11.10
CA VAL A 458 7.11 15.33 10.34
C VAL A 458 7.09 13.85 10.01
N ASN A 459 5.91 13.24 10.06
CA ASN A 459 5.74 11.83 9.75
C ASN A 459 5.53 11.59 8.24
N PHE A 460 6.38 12.19 7.40
CA PHE A 460 6.36 12.06 5.94
C PHE A 460 7.73 11.70 5.40
N ARG A 461 7.76 11.09 4.21
CA ARG A 461 9.00 10.64 3.55
C ARG A 461 8.96 10.86 2.06
N GLU A 462 10.16 10.90 1.48
CA GLU A 462 10.34 10.79 0.04
C GLU A 462 9.75 9.47 -0.45
N GLY A 463 8.95 9.53 -1.50
CA GLY A 463 8.18 8.42 -2.05
C GLY A 463 6.78 8.22 -1.44
N ASP A 464 6.44 8.86 -0.32
CA ASP A 464 5.10 8.76 0.26
C ASP A 464 4.07 9.41 -0.69
N ILE A 465 2.96 8.70 -0.90
CA ILE A 465 1.80 9.26 -1.60
C ILE A 465 1.04 10.21 -0.67
N CYS A 466 0.56 11.31 -1.22
CA CYS A 466 -0.06 12.35 -0.42
C CYS A 466 -1.24 13.02 -1.13
N ILE A 467 -2.08 13.63 -0.32
CA ILE A 467 -3.21 14.49 -0.68
C ILE A 467 -2.81 15.92 -0.37
N VAL A 468 -3.03 16.82 -1.32
CA VAL A 468 -2.73 18.24 -1.21
C VAL A 468 -4.01 19.06 -1.42
N TYR A 469 -4.29 19.99 -0.51
CA TYR A 469 -5.48 20.84 -0.58
C TYR A 469 -5.23 22.24 0.02
N PRO A 470 -5.97 23.27 -0.43
CA PRO A 470 -5.85 24.62 0.10
C PRO A 470 -6.49 24.72 1.48
N ARG A 471 -5.83 25.46 2.38
CA ARG A 471 -6.22 25.60 3.80
C ARG A 471 -6.17 27.05 4.23
N LYS A 472 -7.29 27.63 4.66
CA LYS A 472 -7.38 28.98 5.24
C LYS A 472 -7.46 28.97 6.77
N ASN A 473 -8.11 27.95 7.34
CA ASN A 473 -8.25 27.76 8.78
C ASN A 473 -8.36 26.25 9.12
N GLU A 474 -8.54 25.90 10.39
CA GLU A 474 -8.61 24.51 10.88
C GLU A 474 -9.86 23.74 10.44
N ASN A 475 -10.93 24.44 10.01
CA ASN A 475 -12.13 23.79 9.50
C ASN A 475 -11.95 23.29 8.06
N ASP A 476 -10.90 23.73 7.36
CA ASP A 476 -10.61 23.26 6.01
C ASP A 476 -9.97 21.87 6.06
N THR A 477 -10.65 20.89 5.47
CA THR A 477 -10.26 19.48 5.50
C THR A 477 -10.40 18.85 4.12
N VAL A 478 -9.98 17.59 3.99
CA VAL A 478 -10.20 16.77 2.79
C VAL A 478 -11.69 16.62 2.42
N LEU A 479 -12.63 16.81 3.35
CA LEU A 479 -14.06 16.64 3.09
C LEU A 479 -14.76 17.89 2.51
N ASN A 480 -14.13 19.06 2.62
CA ASN A 480 -14.71 20.32 2.13
C ASN A 480 -13.80 21.07 1.15
N LYS A 481 -12.78 20.38 0.62
CA LYS A 481 -11.89 20.89 -0.42
C LYS A 481 -11.80 19.95 -1.61
N GLN A 482 -11.56 20.54 -2.77
CA GLN A 482 -10.98 19.81 -3.90
C GLN A 482 -9.58 19.31 -3.50
N ILE A 483 -9.29 18.05 -3.78
CA ILE A 483 -8.02 17.40 -3.48
C ILE A 483 -7.22 17.16 -4.75
N LEU A 484 -5.91 17.36 -4.66
CA LEU A 484 -4.93 16.91 -5.63
C LEU A 484 -4.06 15.80 -5.05
N LYS A 485 -3.73 14.78 -5.85
CA LYS A 485 -2.89 13.66 -5.41
C LYS A 485 -1.49 13.76 -5.97
N GLY A 486 -0.50 13.46 -5.14
CA GLY A 486 0.91 13.52 -5.50
C GLY A 486 1.78 12.54 -4.73
N THR A 487 3.08 12.67 -4.92
CA THR A 487 4.13 11.93 -4.22
C THR A 487 5.19 12.90 -3.75
N ILE A 488 5.62 12.76 -2.50
CA ILE A 488 6.69 13.59 -1.95
C ILE A 488 8.01 13.21 -2.66
N VAL A 489 8.62 14.18 -3.34
CA VAL A 489 9.92 14.00 -4.00
C VAL A 489 11.05 14.24 -3.01
N GLN A 490 10.92 15.32 -2.22
CA GLN A 490 11.93 15.74 -1.27
C GLN A 490 11.28 16.42 -0.07
N ILE A 491 11.80 16.13 1.13
CA ILE A 491 11.38 16.82 2.36
C ILE A 491 12.60 17.32 3.13
N LYS A 492 12.62 18.62 3.40
CA LYS A 492 13.68 19.32 4.15
C LYS A 492 13.06 20.19 5.24
N THR A 493 13.89 20.70 6.13
CA THR A 493 13.50 21.57 7.24
C THR A 493 12.66 22.77 6.78
N GLY A 494 13.07 23.46 5.70
CA GLY A 494 12.38 24.66 5.19
C GLY A 494 11.49 24.48 3.97
N LYS A 495 11.47 23.29 3.34
CA LYS A 495 10.71 23.07 2.11
C LYS A 495 10.25 21.62 1.96
N VAL A 496 9.15 21.43 1.23
CA VAL A 496 8.69 20.12 0.76
C VAL A 496 8.37 20.23 -0.74
N GLU A 497 8.81 19.25 -1.51
CA GLU A 497 8.63 19.17 -2.94
C GLU A 497 7.70 18.00 -3.26
N VAL A 498 6.61 18.27 -3.97
CA VAL A 498 5.58 17.28 -4.31
C VAL A 498 5.44 17.18 -5.82
N ARG A 499 5.57 15.96 -6.35
CA ARG A 499 5.27 15.63 -7.74
C ARG A 499 3.81 15.22 -7.85
N PHE A 500 3.04 15.97 -8.61
CA PHE A 500 1.63 15.69 -8.87
C PHE A 500 1.50 14.64 -9.97
N ARG A 501 0.44 13.84 -9.89
CA ARG A 501 0.16 12.79 -10.89
C ARG A 501 -0.17 13.37 -12.26
N TYR A 502 -0.70 14.59 -12.30
CA TYR A 502 -1.16 15.27 -13.51
C TYR A 502 -0.76 16.74 -13.49
N LYS A 503 -0.49 17.28 -14.68
CA LYS A 503 -0.27 18.71 -14.86
C LYS A 503 -1.57 19.48 -14.70
N GLN A 504 -1.48 20.71 -14.22
CA GLN A 504 -2.65 21.55 -13.98
C GLN A 504 -2.52 22.86 -14.77
N LYS A 505 -3.50 23.11 -15.66
CA LYS A 505 -3.55 24.35 -16.45
C LYS A 505 -4.09 25.52 -15.63
N ASN A 506 -5.02 25.24 -14.72
CA ASN A 506 -5.66 26.25 -13.88
C ASN A 506 -4.69 26.81 -12.84
N ARG A 507 -4.00 27.91 -13.19
CA ARG A 507 -3.09 28.63 -12.28
C ARG A 507 -3.84 29.40 -11.19
N HIS A 508 -5.05 29.88 -11.47
CA HIS A 508 -5.90 30.55 -10.48
C HIS A 508 -6.15 29.68 -9.24
N TYR A 509 -6.35 28.37 -9.41
CA TYR A 509 -6.52 27.46 -8.27
C TYR A 509 -5.31 27.47 -7.31
N PHE A 510 -4.10 27.68 -7.83
CA PHE A 510 -2.90 27.77 -7.00
C PHE A 510 -2.69 29.18 -6.45
N ASP A 511 -2.83 30.19 -7.30
CA ASP A 511 -2.53 31.59 -6.97
C ASP A 511 -3.55 32.21 -5.98
N ASP A 512 -4.83 31.82 -6.08
CA ASP A 512 -5.90 32.35 -5.22
C ASP A 512 -5.87 31.79 -3.79
N ASN A 513 -5.05 30.76 -3.53
CA ASN A 513 -4.93 30.08 -2.24
C ASN A 513 -3.55 30.31 -1.61
N LEU A 514 -3.54 31.06 -0.50
CA LEU A 514 -2.31 31.46 0.18
C LEU A 514 -1.62 30.31 0.92
N LEU A 515 -2.39 29.44 1.56
CA LEU A 515 -1.89 28.40 2.47
C LEU A 515 -2.42 27.03 2.04
N TRP A 516 -1.58 26.02 2.26
CA TRP A 516 -1.79 24.65 1.81
C TRP A 516 -1.53 23.64 2.93
N ALA A 517 -2.17 22.48 2.81
CA ALA A 517 -1.94 21.32 3.64
C ALA A 517 -1.62 20.08 2.79
N ILE A 518 -0.80 19.20 3.34
CA ILE A 518 -0.44 17.89 2.80
C ILE A 518 -0.73 16.84 3.88
N GLU A 519 -1.53 15.83 3.52
CA GLU A 519 -1.86 14.67 4.35
C GLU A 519 -1.51 13.37 3.61
N HIS A 520 -1.42 12.25 4.35
CA HIS A 520 -1.17 10.93 3.75
C HIS A 520 -2.34 10.49 2.85
N ASP A 521 -2.02 9.87 1.71
CA ASP A 521 -3.01 9.19 0.86
C ASP A 521 -2.96 7.68 1.11
N SER A 522 -4.04 6.99 0.76
CA SER A 522 -4.15 5.52 0.86
C SER A 522 -4.70 4.93 -0.44
N LEU A 523 -4.27 3.73 -0.81
CA LEU A 523 -4.69 3.05 -2.04
C LEU A 523 -5.24 1.65 -1.74
N ASP A 524 -6.43 1.36 -2.25
CA ASP A 524 -7.04 0.03 -2.15
C ASP A 524 -6.38 -1.00 -3.11
N SER A 525 -5.51 -0.57 -4.02
CA SER A 525 -4.99 -1.40 -5.11
C SER A 525 -4.22 -2.62 -4.63
N SER A 526 -3.50 -2.52 -3.51
CA SER A 526 -2.75 -3.64 -2.93
C SER A 526 -3.71 -4.75 -2.44
N LEU A 527 -4.78 -4.40 -1.74
CA LEU A 527 -5.81 -5.32 -1.26
C LEU A 527 -6.64 -5.88 -2.42
N ASN A 528 -7.04 -5.03 -3.37
CA ASN A 528 -7.75 -5.48 -4.57
C ASN A 528 -6.94 -6.49 -5.39
N SER A 529 -5.61 -6.38 -5.41
CA SER A 529 -4.75 -7.35 -6.09
C SER A 529 -4.77 -8.73 -5.43
N MET A 530 -5.01 -8.81 -4.13
CA MET A 530 -5.09 -10.07 -3.38
C MET A 530 -6.30 -10.91 -3.82
N TYR A 531 -7.47 -10.28 -4.07
CA TYR A 531 -8.64 -11.00 -4.62
C TYR A 531 -8.34 -11.63 -5.98
N LYS A 532 -7.68 -10.87 -6.87
CA LYS A 532 -7.26 -11.36 -8.20
C LYS A 532 -6.24 -12.48 -8.09
N SER A 533 -5.33 -12.39 -7.13
CA SER A 533 -4.34 -13.42 -6.84
C SER A 533 -4.99 -14.73 -6.37
N LEU A 534 -5.98 -14.67 -5.46
CA LEU A 534 -6.77 -15.84 -5.06
C LEU A 534 -7.51 -16.46 -6.25
N PHE A 535 -8.10 -15.64 -7.11
CA PHE A 535 -8.80 -16.13 -8.29
C PHE A 535 -7.83 -16.79 -9.28
N SER A 536 -6.69 -16.15 -9.56
CA SER A 536 -5.61 -16.73 -10.39
C SER A 536 -5.17 -18.10 -9.86
N PHE A 537 -5.02 -18.24 -8.54
CA PHE A 537 -4.66 -19.50 -7.91
C PHE A 537 -5.67 -20.63 -8.20
N ILE A 538 -6.98 -20.39 -8.03
CA ILE A 538 -7.98 -21.45 -8.28
C ILE A 538 -8.12 -21.80 -9.77
N THR A 539 -7.70 -20.91 -10.67
CA THR A 539 -7.60 -21.21 -12.11
C THR A 539 -6.36 -22.01 -12.51
N ALA A 540 -5.36 -22.14 -11.64
CA ALA A 540 -4.15 -22.91 -11.89
C ALA A 540 -4.43 -24.42 -11.98
N SER A 541 -3.47 -25.19 -12.51
CA SER A 541 -3.61 -26.65 -12.59
C SER A 541 -3.76 -27.28 -11.19
N LYS A 542 -4.54 -28.36 -11.09
CA LYS A 542 -4.77 -29.09 -9.83
C LYS A 542 -3.45 -29.44 -9.11
N GLN A 543 -2.44 -29.89 -9.87
CA GLN A 543 -1.12 -30.21 -9.34
C GLN A 543 -0.45 -29.01 -8.67
N LYS A 544 -0.48 -27.82 -9.30
CA LYS A 544 0.06 -26.60 -8.71
C LYS A 544 -0.73 -26.18 -7.48
N ARG A 545 -2.06 -26.32 -7.51
CA ARG A 545 -2.92 -26.01 -6.34
C ARG A 545 -2.61 -26.90 -5.15
N ASP A 546 -2.52 -28.21 -5.34
CA ASP A 546 -2.20 -29.16 -4.26
C ASP A 546 -0.79 -28.97 -3.68
N LEU A 547 0.18 -28.65 -4.53
CA LEU A 547 1.53 -28.32 -4.10
C LEU A 547 1.53 -27.07 -3.20
N LEU A 548 0.89 -25.98 -3.64
CA LEU A 548 0.86 -24.71 -2.92
C LEU A 548 0.03 -24.79 -1.63
N LEU A 549 -1.03 -25.59 -1.60
CA LEU A 549 -1.79 -25.89 -0.38
C LEU A 549 -1.02 -26.77 0.61
N GLY A 550 0.12 -27.35 0.22
CA GLY A 550 0.88 -28.26 1.07
C GLY A 550 0.22 -29.64 1.23
N ILE A 551 -0.66 -30.01 0.27
CA ILE A 551 -1.26 -31.34 0.19
C ILE A 551 -0.24 -32.32 -0.38
N ASN A 552 0.44 -31.94 -1.46
CA ASN A 552 1.47 -32.76 -2.10
C ASN A 552 2.87 -32.33 -1.69
N GLN A 553 3.75 -33.31 -1.46
CA GLN A 553 5.17 -33.07 -1.22
C GLN A 553 5.85 -32.49 -2.48
N PRO A 554 6.75 -31.50 -2.33
CA PRO A 554 7.57 -31.02 -3.44
C PRO A 554 8.48 -32.12 -3.99
N GLY A 555 8.57 -32.23 -5.30
CA GLY A 555 9.48 -33.14 -5.96
C GLY A 555 10.94 -32.75 -5.76
N TYR A 556 11.81 -33.75 -5.68
CA TYR A 556 13.26 -33.57 -5.58
C TYR A 556 13.99 -34.52 -6.56
N ILE A 557 15.09 -34.06 -7.15
CA ILE A 557 15.90 -34.86 -8.09
C ILE A 557 16.98 -35.62 -7.30
N ASN A 558 16.78 -36.94 -7.16
CA ASN A 558 17.78 -37.85 -6.61
C ASN A 558 18.75 -38.30 -7.70
N ASN A 559 19.84 -37.57 -7.92
CA ASN A 559 20.93 -38.03 -8.79
C ASN A 559 21.80 -39.09 -8.07
N ALA A 560 21.24 -40.28 -7.84
CA ALA A 560 21.96 -41.38 -7.19
C ALA A 560 22.97 -42.12 -8.10
N THR A 561 23.11 -41.72 -9.37
CA THR A 561 23.89 -42.47 -10.39
C THR A 561 25.05 -41.73 -11.05
N THR A 562 25.37 -40.50 -10.67
CA THR A 562 26.60 -39.83 -11.13
C THR A 562 27.48 -39.44 -9.94
N THR A 563 28.54 -40.23 -9.79
CA THR A 563 29.76 -40.00 -8.98
C THR A 563 29.59 -39.88 -7.47
N LYS A 564 29.60 -41.04 -6.79
CA LYS A 564 30.29 -41.26 -5.50
C LYS A 564 31.83 -41.08 -5.63
N LYS A 565 32.29 -40.03 -6.31
CA LYS A 565 33.69 -39.58 -6.31
C LYS A 565 33.67 -38.10 -5.95
N ASN A 566 34.16 -37.82 -4.75
CA ASN A 566 34.37 -36.50 -4.12
C ASN A 566 33.12 -35.84 -3.52
N ILE A 567 32.48 -36.51 -2.57
CA ILE A 567 31.87 -35.81 -1.42
C ILE A 567 32.93 -35.78 -0.31
N SER A 568 34.06 -35.13 -0.59
CA SER A 568 34.86 -34.49 0.45
C SER A 568 34.17 -33.17 0.79
N SER A 569 34.37 -32.70 2.00
CA SER A 569 33.96 -31.38 2.50
C SER A 569 34.59 -30.23 1.68
N ASP A 570 34.13 -30.02 0.45
CA ASP A 570 34.64 -28.99 -0.45
C ASP A 570 33.96 -27.65 -0.14
N THR A 571 34.42 -26.98 0.91
CA THR A 571 34.16 -25.56 1.14
C THR A 571 34.94 -24.75 0.12
N LYS A 572 34.28 -24.26 -0.94
CA LYS A 572 34.89 -23.27 -1.84
C LYS A 572 35.03 -21.94 -1.10
N GLN A 573 36.21 -21.32 -1.20
CA GLN A 573 36.44 -19.96 -0.72
C GLN A 573 35.81 -18.97 -1.71
N VAL A 574 34.87 -18.16 -1.25
CA VAL A 574 34.29 -17.07 -2.04
C VAL A 574 34.88 -15.75 -1.56
N THR A 575 35.45 -14.98 -2.49
CA THR A 575 36.05 -13.68 -2.20
C THR A 575 34.98 -12.59 -2.22
N PHE A 576 34.72 -11.96 -1.07
CA PHE A 576 33.85 -10.79 -0.93
C PHE A 576 34.74 -9.58 -0.64
N GLY A 577 34.98 -8.73 -1.64
CA GLY A 577 36.01 -7.68 -1.54
C GLY A 577 37.40 -8.29 -1.31
N ASN A 578 38.08 -7.94 -0.21
CA ASN A 578 39.40 -8.49 0.17
C ASN A 578 39.32 -9.69 1.15
N LYS A 579 38.16 -10.32 1.38
CA LYS A 579 38.00 -11.38 2.40
C LYS A 579 37.43 -12.68 1.81
N ASN A 580 37.99 -13.83 2.20
CA ASN A 580 37.52 -15.16 1.80
C ASN A 580 36.56 -15.72 2.86
N ILE A 581 35.35 -16.12 2.45
CA ILE A 581 34.33 -16.74 3.33
C ILE A 581 34.17 -18.22 2.94
N SER A 582 34.10 -19.09 3.95
CA SER A 582 33.84 -20.54 3.80
C SER A 582 32.36 -20.80 3.50
N TYR A 583 32.06 -21.53 2.41
CA TYR A 583 30.71 -21.64 1.86
C TYR A 583 30.17 -23.08 1.83
N PRO A 584 28.93 -23.33 2.31
CA PRO A 584 28.27 -24.63 2.15
C PRO A 584 27.61 -24.74 0.75
N GLU A 585 28.38 -25.15 -0.27
CA GLU A 585 27.90 -25.43 -1.65
C GLU A 585 26.74 -26.45 -1.70
N ASN A 586 26.59 -27.29 -0.66
CA ASN A 586 25.50 -28.25 -0.55
C ASN A 586 24.12 -27.58 -0.58
N ILE A 587 23.97 -26.35 -0.05
CA ILE A 587 22.68 -25.63 -0.01
C ILE A 587 22.23 -25.22 -1.41
N ILE A 588 23.15 -24.70 -2.24
CA ILE A 588 22.83 -24.35 -3.63
C ILE A 588 22.48 -25.60 -4.42
N SER A 589 23.23 -26.68 -4.24
CA SER A 589 22.91 -27.96 -4.88
C SER A 589 21.52 -28.47 -4.51
N GLN A 590 21.14 -28.44 -3.22
CA GLN A 590 19.79 -28.79 -2.77
C GLN A 590 18.74 -27.89 -3.43
N ALA A 591 18.95 -26.58 -3.39
CA ALA A 591 18.06 -25.60 -3.99
C ALA A 591 17.94 -25.79 -5.51
N LEU A 592 18.97 -26.24 -6.21
CA LEU A 592 18.95 -26.56 -7.65
C LEU A 592 18.23 -27.89 -7.95
N ASN A 593 18.36 -28.89 -7.08
CA ASN A 593 17.77 -30.23 -7.25
C ASN A 593 16.28 -30.31 -6.90
N ALA A 594 15.74 -29.35 -6.14
CA ALA A 594 14.29 -29.21 -5.96
C ALA A 594 13.59 -29.03 -7.31
N LYS A 595 12.44 -29.68 -7.53
CA LYS A 595 11.67 -29.55 -8.78
C LYS A 595 10.67 -28.41 -8.70
N ASP A 596 9.99 -28.28 -7.56
CA ASP A 596 8.82 -27.43 -7.41
C ASP A 596 9.13 -26.16 -6.61
N TYR A 597 9.53 -26.30 -5.35
CA TYR A 597 10.00 -25.17 -4.56
C TYR A 597 11.11 -25.54 -3.58
N PHE A 598 11.83 -24.53 -3.10
CA PHE A 598 12.81 -24.67 -2.03
C PHE A 598 12.77 -23.46 -1.07
N LEU A 599 12.85 -23.72 0.23
CA LEU A 599 12.77 -22.68 1.27
C LEU A 599 14.13 -22.51 1.96
N ILE A 600 14.65 -21.29 1.98
CA ILE A 600 15.91 -20.95 2.67
C ILE A 600 15.59 -20.07 3.87
N VAL A 601 15.72 -20.63 5.07
CA VAL A 601 15.67 -19.87 6.31
C VAL A 601 17.00 -19.17 6.50
N GLY A 602 17.01 -17.85 6.40
CA GLY A 602 18.22 -17.04 6.52
C GLY A 602 18.19 -16.12 7.73
N PRO A 603 18.71 -16.56 8.88
CA PRO A 603 18.89 -15.71 10.06
C PRO A 603 19.68 -14.42 9.78
N PRO A 604 19.65 -13.42 10.68
CA PRO A 604 20.36 -12.16 10.52
C PRO A 604 21.86 -12.34 10.23
N GLY A 605 22.36 -11.61 9.22
CA GLY A 605 23.79 -11.61 8.89
C GLY A 605 24.29 -12.83 8.10
N THR A 606 23.43 -13.78 7.74
CA THR A 606 23.81 -15.01 6.99
C THR A 606 24.00 -14.82 5.48
N GLY A 607 23.82 -13.60 4.96
CA GLY A 607 24.04 -13.30 3.55
C GLY A 607 22.94 -13.79 2.61
N LYS A 608 21.67 -13.81 3.06
CA LYS A 608 20.47 -14.13 2.24
C LYS A 608 20.56 -13.54 0.83
N THR A 609 20.61 -12.22 0.74
CA THR A 609 20.62 -11.47 -0.51
C THR A 609 22.01 -11.44 -1.16
N SER A 610 23.01 -11.01 -0.39
CA SER A 610 24.36 -10.72 -0.89
C SER A 610 25.14 -11.97 -1.32
N ILE A 611 24.77 -13.15 -0.79
CA ILE A 611 25.44 -14.43 -1.08
C ILE A 611 24.48 -15.41 -1.73
N PHE A 612 23.39 -15.80 -1.05
CA PHE A 612 22.55 -16.91 -1.53
C PHE A 612 21.72 -16.57 -2.76
N ALA A 613 20.97 -15.46 -2.73
CA ALA A 613 20.23 -15.00 -3.91
C ALA A 613 21.18 -14.77 -5.09
N ARG A 614 22.32 -14.11 -4.85
CA ARG A 614 23.39 -13.92 -5.84
C ARG A 614 23.86 -15.23 -6.48
N ARG A 615 24.27 -16.22 -5.68
CA ARG A 615 24.78 -17.51 -6.18
C ARG A 615 23.71 -18.28 -6.93
N LEU A 616 22.46 -18.26 -6.47
CA LEU A 616 21.33 -18.85 -7.20
C LEU A 616 21.17 -18.19 -8.57
N ILE A 617 21.22 -16.86 -8.64
CA ILE A 617 21.16 -16.12 -9.91
C ILE A 617 22.31 -16.55 -10.83
N GLU A 618 23.55 -16.60 -10.32
CA GLU A 618 24.72 -17.04 -11.10
C GLU A 618 24.55 -18.47 -11.65
N GLU A 619 24.11 -19.43 -10.83
CA GLU A 619 23.97 -20.83 -11.25
C GLU A 619 22.80 -21.05 -12.23
N TYR A 620 21.66 -20.37 -12.06
CA TYR A 620 20.58 -20.45 -13.02
C TYR A 620 20.88 -19.68 -14.32
N TYR A 621 21.63 -18.58 -14.25
CA TYR A 621 22.03 -17.84 -15.44
C TYR A 621 22.92 -18.70 -16.38
N LYS A 622 23.74 -19.60 -15.83
CA LYS A 622 24.53 -20.58 -16.61
C LYS A 622 23.67 -21.54 -17.44
N LYS A 623 22.38 -21.72 -17.12
CA LYS A 623 21.46 -22.56 -17.88
C LYS A 623 20.81 -21.72 -18.99
N PRO A 624 21.20 -21.83 -20.28
CA PRO A 624 20.82 -20.89 -21.34
C PRO A 624 19.30 -20.66 -21.48
N ASP A 625 18.50 -21.69 -21.25
CA ASP A 625 17.04 -21.66 -21.46
C ASP A 625 16.24 -21.27 -20.20
N THR A 626 16.89 -20.74 -19.16
CA THR A 626 16.22 -20.37 -17.89
C THR A 626 16.06 -18.86 -17.76
N ASN A 627 14.84 -18.35 -17.86
CA ASN A 627 14.51 -16.98 -17.48
C ASN A 627 14.23 -16.88 -15.98
N LEU A 628 14.76 -15.84 -15.36
CA LEU A 628 14.72 -15.59 -13.92
C LEU A 628 13.83 -14.41 -13.59
N MET A 629 12.93 -14.62 -12.63
CA MET A 629 12.19 -13.55 -11.98
C MET A 629 12.65 -13.41 -10.53
N VAL A 630 13.24 -12.28 -10.18
CA VAL A 630 13.76 -12.00 -8.85
C VAL A 630 12.83 -10.99 -8.17
N ILE A 631 12.23 -11.37 -7.06
CA ILE A 631 11.19 -10.62 -6.37
C ILE A 631 11.64 -10.33 -4.95
N ALA A 632 11.37 -9.12 -4.46
CA ALA A 632 11.46 -8.81 -3.03
C ALA A 632 10.25 -8.02 -2.55
N TYR A 633 10.07 -7.93 -1.23
CA TYR A 633 8.96 -7.18 -0.64
C TYR A 633 9.16 -5.66 -0.74
N THR A 634 10.38 -5.16 -0.50
CA THR A 634 10.67 -3.71 -0.45
C THR A 634 11.58 -3.24 -1.58
N ASN A 635 11.48 -1.97 -1.97
CA ASN A 635 12.37 -1.37 -2.97
C ASN A 635 13.85 -1.44 -2.57
N ARG A 636 14.15 -1.27 -1.28
CA ARG A 636 15.51 -1.41 -0.74
C ARG A 636 16.09 -2.81 -0.98
N ALA A 637 15.30 -3.85 -0.71
CA ALA A 637 15.74 -5.22 -0.98
C ALA A 637 15.97 -5.47 -2.49
N VAL A 638 15.17 -4.84 -3.36
CA VAL A 638 15.39 -4.85 -4.82
C VAL A 638 16.69 -4.13 -5.20
N ASP A 639 17.01 -2.99 -4.57
CA ASP A 639 18.28 -2.29 -4.76
C ASP A 639 19.48 -3.17 -4.34
N GLU A 640 19.38 -3.86 -3.21
CA GLU A 640 20.41 -4.79 -2.72
C GLU A 640 20.60 -5.99 -3.67
N LEU A 641 19.52 -6.51 -4.24
CA LEU A 641 19.55 -7.55 -5.25
C LEU A 641 20.14 -7.05 -6.59
N CYS A 642 19.88 -5.80 -6.99
CA CYS A 642 20.55 -5.17 -8.14
C CYS A 642 22.07 -5.09 -7.91
N ALA A 643 22.49 -4.67 -6.72
CA ALA A 643 23.90 -4.66 -6.32
C ALA A 643 24.52 -6.08 -6.41
N ALA A 644 23.78 -7.08 -5.93
CA ALA A 644 24.20 -8.48 -5.97
C ALA A 644 24.37 -8.99 -7.41
N ILE A 645 23.45 -8.65 -8.32
CA ILE A 645 23.53 -8.97 -9.76
C ILE A 645 24.75 -8.29 -10.40
N ASN A 646 24.95 -7.00 -10.14
CA ASN A 646 26.12 -6.28 -10.66
C ASN A 646 27.44 -6.94 -10.21
N ALA A 647 27.50 -7.32 -8.94
CA ALA A 647 28.66 -8.01 -8.39
C ALA A 647 28.82 -9.44 -8.98
N ALA A 648 27.73 -10.14 -9.28
CA ALA A 648 27.74 -11.47 -9.91
C ALA A 648 28.37 -11.47 -11.30
N PHE A 649 28.14 -10.40 -12.07
CA PHE A 649 28.59 -10.29 -13.46
C PHE A 649 29.81 -9.37 -13.64
N GLY A 650 30.46 -8.95 -12.55
CA GLY A 650 31.65 -8.09 -12.61
C GLY A 650 31.37 -6.66 -13.10
N CYS A 651 30.12 -6.21 -13.02
CA CYS A 651 29.67 -4.88 -13.44
C CYS A 651 29.88 -3.84 -12.32
N SER A 652 31.12 -3.69 -11.84
CA SER A 652 31.45 -2.80 -10.73
C SER A 652 31.28 -1.30 -11.03
N ASN A 653 31.21 -0.92 -12.31
CA ASN A 653 31.01 0.46 -12.75
C ASN A 653 29.52 0.85 -12.83
N GLY A 654 28.61 -0.03 -12.38
CA GLY A 654 27.16 0.19 -12.41
C GLY A 654 26.48 -0.13 -13.74
N ASP A 655 27.23 -0.15 -14.86
CA ASP A 655 26.70 -0.48 -16.18
C ASP A 655 26.55 -2.00 -16.35
N CYS A 656 25.34 -2.51 -16.21
CA CYS A 656 25.00 -3.93 -16.27
C CYS A 656 23.79 -4.15 -17.16
N ASP A 657 23.98 -4.82 -18.29
CA ASP A 657 22.94 -5.10 -19.28
C ASP A 657 22.18 -6.42 -19.03
N LYS A 658 22.52 -7.15 -17.96
CA LYS A 658 22.04 -8.53 -17.73
C LYS A 658 20.63 -8.62 -17.16
N TYR A 659 20.07 -7.52 -16.67
CA TYR A 659 18.76 -7.51 -16.02
C TYR A 659 17.91 -6.30 -16.41
N ILE A 660 16.61 -6.42 -16.23
CA ILE A 660 15.65 -5.32 -16.28
C ILE A 660 14.97 -5.18 -14.91
N ARG A 661 14.87 -3.96 -14.39
CA ARG A 661 14.19 -3.65 -13.12
C ARG A 661 12.77 -3.14 -13.37
N VAL A 662 11.78 -3.78 -12.77
CA VAL A 662 10.38 -3.32 -12.77
C VAL A 662 10.12 -2.52 -11.50
N GLY A 663 9.67 -1.27 -11.65
CA GLY A 663 9.42 -0.36 -10.53
C GLY A 663 9.30 1.10 -10.99
N SER A 664 9.33 2.02 -10.03
CA SER A 664 9.25 3.46 -10.29
C SER A 664 10.61 4.15 -10.11
N GLU A 665 10.81 5.29 -10.76
CA GLU A 665 12.03 6.10 -10.62
C GLU A 665 12.22 6.66 -9.20
N LEU A 666 11.14 7.13 -8.56
CA LEU A 666 11.18 7.71 -7.21
C LEU A 666 11.55 6.69 -6.13
N SER A 667 11.26 5.42 -6.37
CA SER A 667 11.52 4.33 -5.43
C SER A 667 12.74 3.48 -5.82
N CYS A 668 13.58 3.97 -6.72
CA CYS A 668 14.75 3.27 -7.22
C CYS A 668 16.00 4.11 -6.95
N ASP A 669 17.02 3.51 -6.35
CA ASP A 669 18.31 4.16 -6.22
C ASP A 669 18.84 4.61 -7.59
N ASN A 670 19.39 5.82 -7.66
CA ASN A 670 19.96 6.43 -8.86
C ASN A 670 20.94 5.49 -9.58
N ALA A 671 21.69 4.66 -8.84
CA ALA A 671 22.63 3.69 -9.40
C ALA A 671 21.96 2.69 -10.37
N TYR A 672 20.68 2.35 -10.15
CA TYR A 672 19.97 1.31 -10.91
C TYR A 672 18.88 1.86 -11.84
N GLN A 673 18.61 3.17 -11.80
CA GLN A 673 17.55 3.78 -12.61
C GLN A 673 17.71 3.54 -14.11
N HIS A 674 18.94 3.46 -14.61
CA HIS A 674 19.23 3.20 -16.03
C HIS A 674 18.74 1.83 -16.53
N ARG A 675 18.47 0.88 -15.62
CA ARG A 675 17.88 -0.44 -15.91
C ARG A 675 16.40 -0.53 -15.57
N LEU A 676 15.76 0.56 -15.16
CA LEU A 676 14.31 0.58 -15.01
C LEU A 676 13.65 0.24 -16.35
N LEU A 677 12.61 -0.57 -16.26
CA LEU A 677 11.81 -1.05 -17.37
C LEU A 677 11.37 0.12 -18.29
N GLN A 678 10.99 1.25 -17.69
CA GLN A 678 10.65 2.48 -18.42
C GLN A 678 11.87 3.06 -19.17
N LYS A 679 13.04 3.17 -18.55
CA LYS A 679 14.26 3.72 -19.19
C LYS A 679 14.77 2.81 -20.32
N VAL A 680 14.65 1.49 -20.16
CA VAL A 680 14.95 0.52 -21.21
C VAL A 680 14.00 0.72 -22.39
N SER A 681 12.71 0.92 -22.11
CA SER A 681 11.74 1.18 -23.17
C SER A 681 11.89 2.54 -23.84
N GLU A 682 12.30 3.59 -23.12
CA GLU A 682 12.55 4.91 -23.71
C GLU A 682 13.64 4.90 -24.78
N LYS A 683 14.59 3.94 -24.68
CA LYS A 683 15.67 3.74 -25.64
C LYS A 683 15.25 2.91 -26.86
N ALA A 684 14.15 2.17 -26.78
CA ALA A 684 13.69 1.34 -27.89
C ALA A 684 13.09 2.21 -29.01
N PRO A 685 13.57 2.11 -30.26
CA PRO A 685 13.07 2.93 -31.36
C PRO A 685 11.65 2.52 -31.81
N ASP A 686 11.30 1.25 -31.61
CA ASP A 686 10.02 0.68 -32.00
C ASP A 686 9.64 -0.51 -31.09
N ARG A 687 8.42 -1.01 -31.29
CA ARG A 687 7.83 -2.12 -30.53
C ARG A 687 8.59 -3.44 -30.72
N GLU A 688 9.13 -3.68 -31.91
CA GLU A 688 9.83 -4.94 -32.21
C GLU A 688 11.18 -4.99 -31.49
N SER A 689 11.90 -3.87 -31.48
CA SER A 689 13.14 -3.68 -30.74
C SER A 689 12.92 -3.83 -29.22
N LEU A 690 11.83 -3.28 -28.68
CA LEU A 690 11.48 -3.47 -27.27
C LEU A 690 11.19 -4.95 -26.95
N ARG A 691 10.40 -5.63 -27.78
CA ARG A 691 10.11 -7.06 -27.62
C ARG A 691 11.39 -7.89 -27.66
N LYS A 692 12.30 -7.55 -28.57
CA LYS A 692 13.61 -8.21 -28.66
C LYS A 692 14.44 -8.01 -27.39
N GLU A 693 14.54 -6.79 -26.88
CA GLU A 693 15.27 -6.51 -25.62
C GLU A 693 14.70 -7.29 -24.42
N ILE A 694 13.38 -7.38 -24.30
CA ILE A 694 12.70 -8.19 -23.27
C ILE A 694 13.03 -9.68 -23.44
N ASN A 695 13.00 -10.18 -24.68
CA ASN A 695 13.29 -11.58 -24.98
C ASN A 695 14.75 -11.93 -24.67
N ASP A 696 15.68 -11.08 -25.09
CA ASP A 696 17.13 -11.26 -24.92
C ASP A 696 17.56 -11.10 -23.45
N THR A 697 16.87 -10.26 -22.67
CA THR A 697 17.14 -10.12 -21.23
C THR A 697 16.59 -11.33 -20.46
N ARG A 698 17.45 -12.03 -19.71
CA ARG A 698 17.04 -13.23 -18.97
C ARG A 698 16.69 -13.01 -17.49
N ILE A 699 17.07 -11.87 -16.92
CA ILE A 699 16.83 -11.57 -15.49
C ILE A 699 15.90 -10.38 -15.38
N PHE A 700 14.78 -10.56 -14.69
CA PHE A 700 13.90 -9.48 -14.30
C PHE A 700 13.90 -9.37 -12.78
N ILE A 701 13.97 -8.15 -12.28
CA ILE A 701 13.97 -7.88 -10.85
C ILE A 701 12.87 -6.88 -10.50
N SER A 702 12.10 -7.13 -9.45
CA SER A 702 10.93 -6.32 -9.10
C SER A 702 10.60 -6.38 -7.61
N THR A 703 9.86 -5.39 -7.12
CA THR A 703 9.04 -5.61 -5.92
C THR A 703 7.81 -6.45 -6.29
N LEU A 704 7.22 -7.16 -5.32
CA LEU A 704 5.97 -7.90 -5.55
C LEU A 704 4.85 -6.96 -6.06
N ALA A 705 4.68 -5.80 -5.41
CA ALA A 705 3.67 -4.82 -5.81
C ALA A 705 3.86 -4.32 -7.26
N SER A 706 5.11 -4.10 -7.69
CA SER A 706 5.39 -3.60 -9.04
C SER A 706 5.14 -4.66 -10.12
N ILE A 707 5.44 -5.93 -9.87
CA ILE A 707 5.17 -6.98 -10.86
C ILE A 707 3.69 -7.32 -10.94
N THR A 708 2.98 -7.36 -9.81
CA THR A 708 1.54 -7.57 -9.79
C THR A 708 0.80 -6.43 -10.51
N GLY A 709 1.38 -5.22 -10.53
CA GLY A 709 0.90 -4.10 -11.34
C GLY A 709 1.34 -4.12 -12.82
N LYS A 710 2.12 -5.11 -13.25
CA LYS A 710 2.67 -5.27 -14.61
C LYS A 710 2.56 -6.71 -15.10
N MET A 711 1.41 -7.34 -14.89
CA MET A 711 1.15 -8.74 -15.27
C MET A 711 1.22 -8.96 -16.78
N GLU A 712 1.07 -7.91 -17.58
CA GLU A 712 1.23 -7.94 -19.04
C GLU A 712 2.64 -8.41 -19.45
N LEU A 713 3.65 -8.25 -18.59
CA LEU A 713 4.99 -8.78 -18.85
C LEU A 713 4.98 -10.30 -19.09
N PHE A 714 4.11 -11.05 -18.39
CA PHE A 714 4.00 -12.50 -18.54
C PHE A 714 3.39 -12.93 -19.89
N SER A 715 2.76 -12.02 -20.62
CA SER A 715 2.34 -12.29 -22.02
C SER A 715 3.50 -12.14 -23.02
N LEU A 716 4.53 -11.37 -22.65
CA LEU A 716 5.71 -11.12 -23.49
C LEU A 716 6.84 -12.09 -23.16
N LYS A 717 6.94 -12.54 -21.91
CA LYS A 717 8.05 -13.37 -21.43
C LYS A 717 7.59 -14.42 -20.42
N GLN A 718 8.09 -15.64 -20.61
CA GLN A 718 7.89 -16.75 -19.68
C GLN A 718 9.10 -16.87 -18.74
N PHE A 719 8.84 -17.18 -17.47
CA PHE A 719 9.85 -17.30 -16.43
C PHE A 719 9.86 -18.71 -15.85
N GLN A 720 10.98 -19.41 -15.95
CA GLN A 720 11.10 -20.78 -15.42
C GLN A 720 11.26 -20.77 -13.91
N VAL A 721 12.03 -19.82 -13.38
CA VAL A 721 12.38 -19.79 -11.95
C VAL A 721 12.11 -18.42 -11.34
N ALA A 722 11.42 -18.41 -10.20
CA ALA A 722 11.32 -17.26 -9.32
C ALA A 722 12.27 -17.39 -8.12
N ILE A 723 12.97 -16.31 -7.76
CA ILE A 723 13.72 -16.17 -6.51
C ILE A 723 13.06 -15.05 -5.72
N ILE A 724 12.50 -15.36 -4.56
CA ILE A 724 11.69 -14.45 -3.76
C ILE A 724 12.43 -14.22 -2.45
N ASP A 725 13.00 -13.02 -2.30
CA ASP A 725 13.70 -12.59 -1.09
C ASP A 725 12.74 -11.89 -0.12
N GLU A 726 13.08 -11.92 1.17
CA GLU A 726 12.22 -11.42 2.26
C GLU A 726 10.81 -12.04 2.25
N ALA A 727 10.71 -13.32 1.88
CA ALA A 727 9.44 -14.02 1.68
C ALA A 727 8.58 -14.15 2.95
N SER A 728 9.18 -14.03 4.15
CA SER A 728 8.46 -14.06 5.42
C SER A 728 7.59 -12.81 5.68
N GLN A 729 7.78 -11.75 4.90
CA GLN A 729 7.00 -10.51 5.00
C GLN A 729 5.83 -10.46 4.00
N ILE A 730 5.70 -11.46 3.12
CA ILE A 730 4.70 -11.49 2.05
C ILE A 730 3.49 -12.29 2.52
N LEU A 731 2.32 -11.65 2.57
CA LEU A 731 1.06 -12.33 2.85
C LEU A 731 0.79 -13.35 1.75
N GLU A 732 0.31 -14.53 2.13
CA GLU A 732 -0.05 -15.57 1.18
C GLU A 732 -0.95 -15.10 0.01
N PRO A 733 -2.06 -14.37 0.24
CA PRO A 733 -2.90 -13.91 -0.85
C PRO A 733 -2.22 -12.87 -1.76
N GLN A 734 -1.10 -12.25 -1.37
CA GLN A 734 -0.34 -11.35 -2.25
C GLN A 734 0.45 -12.08 -3.34
N ILE A 735 0.80 -13.36 -3.14
CA ILE A 735 1.73 -14.08 -4.03
C ILE A 735 1.16 -15.38 -4.59
N ILE A 736 0.16 -15.99 -3.95
CA ILE A 736 -0.36 -17.32 -4.31
C ILE A 736 -0.80 -17.42 -5.78
N GLY A 737 -1.36 -16.36 -6.35
CA GLY A 737 -1.79 -16.30 -7.75
C GLY A 737 -0.66 -16.09 -8.76
N LEU A 738 0.52 -15.68 -8.30
CA LEU A 738 1.71 -15.44 -9.13
C LEU A 738 2.56 -16.71 -9.28
N LEU A 739 2.67 -17.53 -8.22
CA LEU A 739 3.52 -18.71 -8.20
C LEU A 739 3.23 -19.77 -9.29
N PRO A 740 1.96 -20.00 -9.71
CA PRO A 740 1.66 -20.91 -10.80
C PRO A 740 2.26 -20.51 -12.15
N LEU A 741 2.67 -19.25 -12.33
CA LEU A 741 3.31 -18.76 -13.56
C LEU A 741 4.79 -19.15 -13.68
N PHE A 742 5.35 -19.82 -12.66
CA PHE A 742 6.71 -20.32 -12.68
C PHE A 742 6.72 -21.85 -12.61
N ASP A 743 7.70 -22.46 -13.27
CA ASP A 743 7.95 -23.90 -13.14
C ASP A 743 8.41 -24.20 -11.71
N LYS A 744 9.30 -23.36 -11.17
CA LYS A 744 9.90 -23.49 -9.85
C LYS A 744 10.03 -22.14 -9.14
N PHE A 745 9.95 -22.14 -7.82
CA PHE A 745 10.27 -20.96 -7.02
C PHE A 745 11.16 -21.26 -5.80
N ILE A 746 12.01 -20.32 -5.44
CA ILE A 746 12.85 -20.38 -4.25
C ILE A 746 12.47 -19.20 -3.37
N MET A 747 12.08 -19.47 -2.13
CA MET A 747 11.78 -18.44 -1.15
C MET A 747 12.88 -18.35 -0.12
N ILE A 748 13.37 -17.14 0.12
CA ILE A 748 14.39 -16.83 1.10
C ILE A 748 13.74 -15.89 2.11
N GLY A 749 13.79 -16.26 3.39
CA GLY A 749 13.08 -15.52 4.44
C GLY A 749 13.52 -15.91 5.83
N ASP A 750 12.90 -15.29 6.84
CA ASP A 750 13.16 -15.62 8.22
C ASP A 750 11.90 -15.43 9.08
N HIS A 751 11.26 -16.54 9.41
CA HIS A 751 10.08 -16.61 10.30
C HIS A 751 10.32 -16.09 11.73
N ASN A 752 11.56 -15.80 12.14
CA ASN A 752 11.87 -15.19 13.43
C ASN A 752 12.17 -13.69 13.32
N GLN A 753 12.18 -13.11 12.11
CA GLN A 753 12.17 -11.66 11.88
C GLN A 753 10.75 -11.18 11.54
N LEU A 754 10.58 -9.92 11.12
CA LEU A 754 9.25 -9.30 10.98
C LEU A 754 8.29 -10.15 10.14
N ALA A 755 7.08 -10.24 10.68
CA ALA A 755 5.94 -10.84 10.02
C ALA A 755 5.42 -9.95 8.88
N THR A 756 4.38 -10.45 8.23
CA THR A 756 3.43 -9.65 7.48
C THR A 756 2.79 -8.57 8.36
N ILE A 757 2.41 -7.45 7.74
CA ILE A 757 1.71 -6.36 8.42
C ILE A 757 0.22 -6.47 8.09
N VAL A 758 -0.60 -6.61 9.12
CA VAL A 758 -2.06 -6.78 9.06
C VAL A 758 -2.69 -5.97 10.18
N LEU A 759 -3.90 -5.45 9.95
CA LEU A 759 -4.64 -4.70 10.97
C LEU A 759 -5.49 -5.63 11.85
N GLN A 760 -5.93 -6.76 11.31
CA GLN A 760 -6.80 -7.71 12.02
C GLN A 760 -6.18 -8.35 13.28
N GLU A 761 -7.04 -8.49 14.28
CA GLU A 761 -6.81 -9.28 15.48
C GLU A 761 -6.66 -10.79 15.17
N GLU A 762 -5.96 -11.49 16.07
CA GLU A 762 -5.68 -12.92 15.97
C GLU A 762 -6.94 -13.77 15.96
N GLU A 763 -7.88 -13.45 16.84
CA GLU A 763 -9.14 -14.16 17.02
C GLU A 763 -9.95 -14.21 15.72
N LYS A 764 -9.80 -13.19 14.88
CA LYS A 764 -10.51 -13.06 13.60
C LYS A 764 -9.75 -13.73 12.45
N SER A 765 -8.44 -13.87 12.52
CA SER A 765 -7.61 -14.39 11.43
C SER A 765 -7.25 -15.87 11.56
N VAL A 766 -7.31 -16.43 12.78
CA VAL A 766 -7.09 -17.86 13.05
C VAL A 766 -8.06 -18.73 12.25
N ILE A 767 -7.56 -19.82 11.70
CA ILE A 767 -8.31 -20.79 10.91
C ILE A 767 -9.00 -21.78 11.86
N ASN A 768 -10.32 -21.81 11.83
CA ASN A 768 -11.13 -22.74 12.64
C ASN A 768 -11.52 -23.98 11.84
N GLU A 769 -11.47 -23.90 10.52
CA GLU A 769 -11.84 -24.95 9.60
C GLU A 769 -10.84 -26.12 9.70
N ILE A 770 -11.33 -27.27 10.16
CA ILE A 770 -10.50 -28.45 10.43
C ILE A 770 -9.72 -28.88 9.17
N GLN A 771 -10.38 -28.88 8.02
CA GLN A 771 -9.80 -29.29 6.74
C GLN A 771 -8.58 -28.43 6.34
N LEU A 772 -8.59 -27.14 6.64
CA LEU A 772 -7.45 -26.24 6.36
C LEU A 772 -6.33 -26.43 7.39
N ARG A 773 -6.68 -26.66 8.67
CA ARG A 773 -5.71 -26.95 9.73
C ARG A 773 -4.95 -28.25 9.49
N GLU A 774 -5.63 -29.29 9.00
CA GLU A 774 -5.01 -30.60 8.68
C GLU A 774 -3.93 -30.49 7.58
N ILE A 775 -4.06 -29.54 6.67
CA ILE A 775 -3.05 -29.24 5.63
C ILE A 775 -2.05 -28.16 6.07
N GLY A 776 -2.12 -27.71 7.33
CA GLY A 776 -1.14 -26.82 7.95
C GLY A 776 -1.41 -25.32 7.81
N ILE A 777 -2.61 -24.92 7.35
CA ILE A 777 -3.03 -23.52 7.30
C ILE A 777 -3.74 -23.21 8.63
N THR A 778 -3.14 -22.35 9.46
CA THR A 778 -3.58 -22.11 10.84
C THR A 778 -4.00 -20.67 11.11
N ASP A 779 -3.48 -19.70 10.35
CA ASP A 779 -3.81 -18.29 10.49
C ASP A 779 -3.65 -17.58 9.13
N CYS A 780 -4.60 -16.74 8.76
CA CYS A 780 -4.54 -15.96 7.51
C CYS A 780 -3.44 -14.90 7.49
N ARG A 781 -2.94 -14.49 8.67
CA ARG A 781 -1.86 -13.49 8.80
C ARG A 781 -0.52 -14.09 8.40
N GLU A 782 -0.35 -15.41 8.41
CA GLU A 782 0.95 -16.01 8.12
C GLU A 782 1.40 -15.78 6.67
N SER A 783 2.72 -15.65 6.51
CA SER A 783 3.31 -15.69 5.17
C SER A 783 3.23 -17.10 4.59
N LEU A 784 3.15 -17.20 3.27
CA LEU A 784 3.24 -18.49 2.58
C LEU A 784 4.55 -19.21 2.91
N PHE A 785 5.65 -18.47 3.08
CA PHE A 785 6.95 -19.01 3.46
C PHE A 785 6.89 -19.73 4.82
N GLU A 786 6.35 -19.06 5.83
CA GLU A 786 6.26 -19.59 7.18
C GLU A 786 5.35 -20.82 7.24
N ARG A 787 4.19 -20.75 6.59
CA ARG A 787 3.27 -21.89 6.49
C ARG A 787 3.91 -23.09 5.82
N LEU A 788 4.51 -22.92 4.65
CA LEU A 788 5.16 -24.02 3.93
C LEU A 788 6.37 -24.57 4.70
N LEU A 789 7.14 -23.72 5.38
CA LEU A 789 8.24 -24.15 6.22
C LEU A 789 7.75 -25.04 7.37
N ARG A 790 6.69 -24.62 8.08
CA ARG A 790 6.07 -25.42 9.14
C ARG A 790 5.52 -26.73 8.59
N ARG A 791 4.88 -26.71 7.43
CA ARG A 791 4.37 -27.91 6.75
C ARG A 791 5.50 -28.87 6.37
N CYS A 792 6.60 -28.38 5.80
CA CYS A 792 7.75 -29.21 5.47
C CYS A 792 8.36 -29.85 6.72
N LYS A 793 8.50 -29.09 7.82
CA LYS A 793 8.99 -29.60 9.10
C LYS A 793 8.07 -30.68 9.67
N SER A 794 6.75 -30.44 9.71
CA SER A 794 5.79 -31.37 10.31
C SER A 794 5.59 -32.66 9.51
N GLN A 795 5.76 -32.61 8.18
CA GLN A 795 5.66 -33.77 7.30
C GLN A 795 7.01 -34.46 7.02
N GLY A 796 8.13 -33.92 7.55
CA GLY A 796 9.46 -34.49 7.33
C GLY A 796 9.99 -34.32 5.91
N TRP A 797 9.57 -33.27 5.18
CA TRP A 797 10.02 -32.96 3.82
C TRP A 797 11.37 -32.25 3.82
N THR A 798 12.40 -32.91 4.33
CA THR A 798 13.73 -32.33 4.57
C THR A 798 14.46 -31.87 3.31
N ASP A 799 14.07 -32.39 2.14
CA ASP A 799 14.65 -32.01 0.84
C ASP A 799 14.08 -30.70 0.27
N SER A 800 13.12 -30.07 0.97
CA SER A 800 12.41 -28.86 0.50
C SER A 800 12.80 -27.58 1.24
N PHE A 801 13.60 -27.66 2.30
CA PHE A 801 14.04 -26.49 3.05
C PHE A 801 15.42 -26.66 3.67
N THR A 802 16.06 -25.54 4.03
CA THR A 802 17.30 -25.53 4.81
C THR A 802 17.41 -24.25 5.63
N GLN A 803 18.32 -24.23 6.60
CA GLN A 803 18.63 -23.07 7.41
C GLN A 803 20.11 -22.70 7.30
N LEU A 804 20.37 -21.41 7.06
CA LEU A 804 21.71 -20.84 7.08
C LEU A 804 22.18 -20.65 8.52
N THR A 805 23.42 -21.03 8.82
CA THR A 805 23.94 -21.05 10.21
C THR A 805 25.14 -20.13 10.45
N HIS A 806 25.85 -19.69 9.41
CA HIS A 806 27.03 -18.85 9.55
C HIS A 806 26.68 -17.39 9.25
N GLN A 807 26.93 -16.49 10.20
CA GLN A 807 26.61 -15.06 10.10
C GLN A 807 27.88 -14.20 10.09
N GLY A 808 27.96 -13.25 9.16
CA GLY A 808 29.11 -12.35 8.99
C GLY A 808 28.86 -10.91 9.47
N ARG A 809 27.81 -10.67 10.25
CA ARG A 809 27.38 -9.31 10.65
C ARG A 809 27.78 -8.94 12.07
N MET A 810 27.37 -9.73 13.06
CA MET A 810 27.39 -9.41 14.47
C MET A 810 28.65 -9.99 15.12
N HIS A 811 29.28 -9.25 16.01
CA HIS A 811 30.23 -9.84 16.93
C HIS A 811 29.57 -10.94 17.79
N ASN A 812 30.31 -11.97 18.21
CA ASN A 812 29.78 -13.12 18.96
C ASN A 812 29.04 -12.72 20.24
N GLU A 813 29.56 -11.76 21.01
CA GLU A 813 28.88 -11.24 22.20
C GLU A 813 27.48 -10.66 21.92
N ILE A 814 27.29 -10.06 20.75
CA ILE A 814 25.98 -9.52 20.33
C ILE A 814 25.09 -10.66 19.81
N ALA A 815 25.66 -11.56 19.00
CA ALA A 815 24.95 -12.69 18.42
C ALA A 815 24.50 -13.73 19.47
N ALA A 816 25.15 -13.79 20.63
CA ALA A 816 24.92 -14.80 21.65
C ALA A 816 23.45 -14.87 22.10
N PHE A 817 22.82 -13.74 22.42
CA PHE A 817 21.42 -13.75 22.86
C PHE A 817 20.46 -14.22 21.75
N PRO A 818 20.44 -13.61 20.54
CA PRO A 818 19.59 -14.12 19.46
C PRO A 818 19.88 -15.58 19.11
N SER A 819 21.15 -16.00 19.11
CA SER A 819 21.54 -17.39 18.81
C SER A 819 20.88 -18.37 19.78
N THR A 820 21.03 -18.15 21.09
CA THR A 820 20.50 -19.04 22.12
C THR A 820 18.98 -19.02 22.16
N TYR A 821 18.36 -17.84 22.21
CA TYR A 821 16.92 -17.72 22.48
C TYR A 821 16.04 -17.79 21.24
N PHE A 822 16.55 -17.39 20.07
CA PHE A 822 15.74 -17.28 18.85
C PHE A 822 16.14 -18.24 17.73
N TYR A 823 17.34 -18.85 17.78
CA TYR A 823 17.85 -19.72 16.71
C TYR A 823 18.48 -21.03 17.22
N SER A 824 18.17 -21.44 18.45
CA SER A 824 18.58 -22.73 19.04
C SER A 824 20.09 -23.00 18.98
N GLU A 825 20.89 -21.97 19.29
CA GLU A 825 22.36 -22.00 19.30
C GLU A 825 23.03 -22.29 17.95
N ASN A 826 22.32 -22.08 16.83
CA ASN A 826 22.81 -22.39 15.49
C ASN A 826 23.36 -21.19 14.71
N LEU A 827 23.73 -20.08 15.37
CA LEU A 827 24.39 -18.94 14.72
C LEU A 827 25.88 -18.89 15.05
N PHE A 828 26.71 -19.17 14.05
CA PHE A 828 28.17 -19.22 14.15
C PHE A 828 28.81 -18.02 13.44
N PRO A 829 29.94 -17.48 13.94
CA PRO A 829 30.69 -16.45 13.23
C PRO A 829 31.22 -16.95 11.89
N ALA A 830 31.16 -16.10 10.87
CA ALA A 830 31.71 -16.40 9.54
C ALA A 830 33.08 -15.72 9.29
N LEU A 831 33.48 -14.77 10.15
CA LEU A 831 34.65 -13.91 9.99
C LEU A 831 35.43 -13.78 11.30
N ASP A 832 36.76 -13.73 11.20
CA ASP A 832 37.66 -13.70 12.36
C ASP A 832 37.41 -12.52 13.31
N TRP A 833 37.07 -11.34 12.78
CA TRP A 833 36.85 -10.14 13.61
C TRP A 833 35.70 -10.29 14.63
N GLN A 834 34.80 -11.27 14.42
CA GLN A 834 33.64 -11.50 15.26
C GLN A 834 33.99 -12.17 16.59
N THR A 835 35.26 -12.52 16.81
CA THR A 835 35.80 -13.06 18.07
C THR A 835 36.82 -12.13 18.75
N GLU A 836 37.07 -10.94 18.20
CA GLU A 836 38.04 -9.99 18.75
C GLU A 836 37.59 -9.38 20.08
N GLU A 837 38.50 -9.29 21.06
CA GLU A 837 38.21 -8.62 22.34
C GLU A 837 37.94 -7.12 22.15
N TRP A 838 36.98 -6.57 22.90
CA TRP A 838 36.71 -5.13 22.91
C TRP A 838 37.32 -4.46 24.14
N ARG A 839 38.38 -3.68 23.93
CA ARG A 839 38.99 -2.90 25.00
C ARG A 839 39.65 -1.63 24.48
N LEU A 840 39.09 -0.49 24.88
CA LEU A 840 39.62 0.84 24.63
C LEU A 840 40.08 1.47 25.94
N SER A 841 40.94 2.48 25.84
CA SER A 841 41.34 3.30 26.98
C SER A 841 40.20 4.24 27.42
N ASN A 842 40.06 4.48 28.73
CA ASN A 842 39.11 5.43 29.28
C ASN A 842 39.86 6.42 30.17
N VAL A 843 39.90 7.69 29.74
CA VAL A 843 40.66 8.77 30.39
C VAL A 843 39.81 9.55 31.40
N ASN A 844 38.50 9.69 31.15
CA ASN A 844 37.64 10.64 31.87
C ASN A 844 36.86 10.03 33.04
N GLY A 845 36.88 8.71 33.22
CA GLY A 845 36.35 8.03 34.42
C GLY A 845 34.83 8.12 34.65
N ASN A 846 34.07 8.83 33.81
CA ASN A 846 32.61 8.85 33.93
C ASN A 846 32.00 7.50 33.52
N LEU A 847 30.78 7.26 34.02
CA LEU A 847 30.09 5.97 33.92
C LEU A 847 29.95 5.50 32.46
N TYR A 848 29.46 6.35 31.57
CA TYR A 848 29.21 6.01 30.18
C TYR A 848 30.51 5.69 29.42
N ASP A 849 31.54 6.52 29.56
CA ASP A 849 32.84 6.30 28.92
C ASP A 849 33.45 4.95 29.33
N LYS A 850 33.33 4.56 30.61
CA LYS A 850 33.80 3.26 31.11
C LYS A 850 33.14 2.10 30.38
N TYR A 851 31.81 2.12 30.28
CA TYR A 851 31.06 1.03 29.66
C TYR A 851 31.26 0.98 28.15
N ILE A 852 31.28 2.12 27.46
CA ILE A 852 31.54 2.20 26.02
C ILE A 852 32.96 1.70 25.67
N ALA A 853 33.96 2.02 26.50
CA ALA A 853 35.33 1.60 26.28
C ALA A 853 35.58 0.11 26.55
N THR A 854 34.79 -0.52 27.42
CA THR A 854 35.09 -1.88 27.94
C THR A 854 34.06 -2.95 27.61
N LYS A 855 32.90 -2.60 27.06
CA LYS A 855 31.81 -3.54 26.78
C LYS A 855 31.26 -3.36 25.37
N ARG A 856 30.93 -4.49 24.73
CA ARG A 856 30.17 -4.49 23.46
C ARG A 856 28.67 -4.37 23.69
N THR A 857 28.17 -4.95 24.79
CA THR A 857 26.74 -4.96 25.11
C THR A 857 26.50 -4.39 26.50
N VAL A 858 25.57 -3.45 26.65
CA VAL A 858 25.21 -2.86 27.96
C VAL A 858 23.72 -2.52 27.98
N LEU A 859 23.05 -2.81 29.11
CA LEU A 859 21.67 -2.39 29.37
C LEU A 859 21.67 -1.28 30.42
N PHE A 860 21.29 -0.07 30.05
CA PHE A 860 21.10 1.07 30.93
C PHE A 860 19.65 1.11 31.43
N SER A 861 19.44 0.72 32.68
CA SER A 861 18.11 0.70 33.33
C SER A 861 17.75 2.07 33.88
N THR A 862 16.57 2.58 33.54
CA THR A 862 16.03 3.84 34.09
C THR A 862 15.17 3.65 35.34
N GLU A 863 15.25 2.49 35.99
CA GLU A 863 14.33 2.10 37.07
C GLU A 863 14.36 2.98 38.32
N ARG A 864 15.43 3.76 38.57
CA ARG A 864 15.50 4.68 39.72
C ARG A 864 15.22 6.13 39.36
N LYS A 865 14.94 6.42 38.08
CA LYS A 865 14.57 7.76 37.64
C LYS A 865 13.06 7.97 37.73
N GLU A 866 12.66 9.17 38.16
CA GLU A 866 11.25 9.56 38.18
C GLU A 866 10.69 9.57 36.75
N ASN A 867 9.51 8.97 36.60
CA ASN A 867 8.86 8.86 35.30
C ASN A 867 8.01 10.11 35.02
N ASN A 868 8.64 11.17 34.51
CA ASN A 868 8.00 12.45 34.19
C ASN A 868 7.40 12.48 32.77
N THR A 869 6.94 11.33 32.26
CA THR A 869 6.41 11.20 30.89
C THR A 869 4.96 11.64 30.80
N ILE A 870 4.69 12.66 29.98
CA ILE A 870 3.35 13.20 29.69
C ILE A 870 2.52 12.21 28.83
N SER A 871 3.19 11.34 28.07
CA SER A 871 2.57 10.36 27.17
C SER A 871 3.30 9.01 27.25
N ASN A 872 2.56 7.91 27.09
CA ASN A 872 3.12 6.55 27.02
C ASN A 872 4.01 6.32 25.78
N LYS A 873 3.96 7.22 24.78
CA LYS A 873 4.70 7.12 23.51
C LYS A 873 6.05 7.85 23.52
N ILE A 874 6.45 8.41 24.68
CA ILE A 874 7.73 9.09 24.88
C ILE A 874 8.37 8.69 26.21
N ASN A 875 9.70 8.69 26.27
CA ASN A 875 10.46 8.52 27.50
C ASN A 875 11.64 9.51 27.52
N GLN A 876 11.53 10.56 28.35
CA GLN A 876 12.55 11.61 28.47
C GLN A 876 13.87 11.09 29.03
N ASN A 877 13.80 10.23 30.03
CA ASN A 877 14.98 9.66 30.67
C ASN A 877 15.81 8.83 29.68
N GLU A 878 15.15 8.00 28.87
CA GLU A 878 15.81 7.23 27.82
C GLU A 878 16.47 8.16 26.77
N ALA A 879 15.75 9.18 26.29
CA ALA A 879 16.27 10.10 25.28
C ALA A 879 17.50 10.89 25.76
N GLU A 880 17.52 11.31 27.03
CA GLU A 880 18.70 11.94 27.65
C GLU A 880 19.89 10.99 27.75
N ILE A 881 19.65 9.73 28.16
CA ILE A 881 20.71 8.72 28.27
C ILE A 881 21.31 8.43 26.89
N ILE A 882 20.48 8.32 25.86
CA ILE A 882 20.94 8.11 24.48
C ILE A 882 21.88 9.23 24.03
N SER A 883 21.53 10.49 24.36
CA SER A 883 22.38 11.64 24.05
C SER A 883 23.75 11.55 24.75
N LYS A 884 23.76 11.18 26.04
CA LYS A 884 24.99 10.96 26.82
C LYS A 884 25.83 9.80 26.29
N ILE A 885 25.19 8.72 25.83
CA ILE A 885 25.88 7.59 25.19
C ILE A 885 26.60 8.07 23.93
N ILE A 886 25.96 8.86 23.07
CA ILE A 886 26.57 9.35 21.82
C ILE A 886 27.73 10.30 22.09
N GLU A 887 27.57 11.25 23.02
CA GLU A 887 28.67 12.11 23.46
C GLU A 887 29.87 11.30 23.96
N SER A 888 29.60 10.24 24.72
CA SER A 888 30.61 9.36 25.28
C SER A 888 31.29 8.51 24.19
N ILE A 889 30.55 8.01 23.20
CA ILE A 889 31.13 7.33 22.02
C ILE A 889 32.10 8.27 21.31
N LYS A 890 31.67 9.51 21.04
CA LYS A 890 32.50 10.52 20.37
C LYS A 890 33.79 10.79 21.15
N ARG A 891 33.69 11.00 22.46
CA ARG A 891 34.87 11.22 23.32
C ARG A 891 35.80 10.01 23.36
N VAL A 892 35.28 8.83 23.70
CA VAL A 892 36.08 7.60 23.79
C VAL A 892 36.76 7.27 22.47
N TYR A 893 36.08 7.44 21.33
CA TYR A 893 36.69 7.16 20.03
C TYR A 893 37.81 8.17 19.74
N ASN A 894 37.58 9.46 19.98
CA ASN A 894 38.62 10.49 19.81
C ASN A 894 39.84 10.23 20.71
N ASP A 895 39.63 9.92 21.99
CA ASP A 895 40.69 9.61 22.96
C ASP A 895 41.51 8.37 22.56
N ASN A 896 40.92 7.46 21.78
CA ASN A 896 41.57 6.24 21.29
C ASN A 896 42.01 6.32 19.82
N ASN A 897 42.02 7.51 19.21
CA ASN A 897 42.36 7.73 17.79
C ASN A 897 41.50 6.91 16.81
N ILE A 898 40.26 6.61 17.18
CA ILE A 898 39.25 5.99 16.32
C ILE A 898 38.43 7.10 15.70
N SER A 899 38.28 7.07 14.38
CA SER A 899 37.45 8.05 13.67
C SER A 899 35.98 7.89 14.09
N TYR A 900 35.42 8.92 14.73
CA TYR A 900 33.98 9.05 14.93
C TYR A 900 33.28 9.30 13.60
N ASP A 901 32.21 8.56 13.34
CA ASP A 901 31.38 8.69 12.15
C ASP A 901 29.92 8.42 12.54
N SER A 902 29.12 9.47 12.57
CA SER A 902 27.69 9.42 12.94
C SER A 902 26.89 8.51 12.01
N SER A 903 27.29 8.33 10.76
CA SER A 903 26.62 7.43 9.81
C SER A 903 26.72 5.96 10.21
N LYS A 904 27.70 5.60 11.05
CA LYS A 904 27.89 4.26 11.62
C LYS A 904 27.09 4.00 12.88
N ILE A 905 26.32 4.98 13.35
CA ILE A 905 25.46 4.87 14.53
C ILE A 905 24.00 4.76 14.08
N GLY A 906 23.25 3.90 14.75
CA GLY A 906 21.81 3.78 14.59
C GLY A 906 21.09 3.79 15.93
N ILE A 907 19.91 4.40 15.96
CA ILE A 907 19.02 4.39 17.11
C ILE A 907 17.67 3.82 16.68
N ILE A 908 17.18 2.85 17.45
CA ILE A 908 15.91 2.18 17.22
C ILE A 908 14.97 2.50 18.38
N ALA A 909 13.76 2.96 18.07
CA ALA A 909 12.71 3.22 19.06
C ALA A 909 11.34 2.83 18.50
N PRO A 910 10.40 2.32 19.32
CA PRO A 910 9.12 1.84 18.83
C PRO A 910 8.15 2.94 18.38
N TYR A 911 8.28 4.15 18.93
CA TYR A 911 7.35 5.25 18.68
C TYR A 911 7.99 6.40 17.91
N ARG A 912 7.25 6.95 16.94
CA ARG A 912 7.66 8.15 16.19
C ARG A 912 7.86 9.37 17.10
N ASN A 913 7.04 9.50 18.15
CA ASN A 913 7.18 10.56 19.14
C ASN A 913 8.49 10.43 19.94
N GLN A 914 8.90 9.19 20.26
CA GLN A 914 10.19 8.94 20.90
C GLN A 914 11.36 9.25 19.94
N ILE A 915 11.26 8.87 18.67
CA ILE A 915 12.26 9.25 17.64
C ILE A 915 12.40 10.77 17.55
N ALA A 916 11.28 11.50 17.58
CA ALA A 916 11.25 12.95 17.55
C ALA A 916 11.95 13.55 18.78
N LEU A 917 11.62 13.04 19.97
CA LEU A 917 12.23 13.47 21.23
C LEU A 917 13.73 13.19 21.27
N ILE A 918 14.17 12.03 20.78
CA ILE A 918 15.60 11.70 20.70
C ILE A 918 16.31 12.69 19.77
N ARG A 919 15.77 12.96 18.57
CA ARG A 919 16.35 13.98 17.65
C ARG A 919 16.46 15.35 18.33
N HIS A 920 15.42 15.76 19.05
CA HIS A 920 15.43 17.00 19.82
C HIS A 920 16.56 17.02 20.85
N LYS A 921 16.70 15.97 21.67
CA LYS A 921 17.73 15.88 22.70
C LYS A 921 19.15 15.85 22.14
N LEU A 922 19.37 15.23 20.97
CA LEU A 922 20.66 15.26 20.28
C LEU A 922 21.02 16.67 19.78
N SER A 923 20.03 17.41 19.28
CA SER A 923 20.20 18.81 18.87
C SER A 923 20.49 19.72 20.08
N GLU A 924 19.73 19.55 21.17
CA GLU A 924 19.93 20.27 22.45
C GLU A 924 21.33 20.01 23.04
N ALA A 925 21.85 18.79 22.90
CA ALA A 925 23.20 18.41 23.30
C ALA A 925 24.31 18.95 22.38
N GLY A 926 23.98 19.65 21.29
CA GLY A 926 24.95 20.25 20.37
C GLY A 926 25.68 19.24 19.47
N ILE A 927 25.09 18.07 19.21
CA ILE A 927 25.66 17.05 18.32
C ILE A 927 25.44 17.48 16.86
N LEU A 928 26.34 18.29 16.31
CA LEU A 928 26.20 18.95 14.99
C LEU A 928 25.82 18.03 13.82
N ASP A 929 26.19 16.74 13.86
CA ASP A 929 25.97 15.76 12.80
C ASP A 929 24.88 14.72 13.13
N TYR A 930 23.97 15.03 14.06
CA TYR A 930 22.87 14.14 14.45
C TYR A 930 21.95 13.75 13.27
N GLU A 931 21.89 14.56 12.21
CA GLU A 931 21.09 14.28 11.00
C GLU A 931 21.60 13.04 10.25
N ASN A 932 22.89 12.72 10.36
CA ASN A 932 23.51 11.55 9.74
C ASN A 932 23.29 10.26 10.55
N ILE A 933 22.86 10.37 11.81
CA ILE A 933 22.52 9.22 12.64
C ILE A 933 21.17 8.67 12.16
N MET A 934 21.13 7.38 11.84
CA MET A 934 19.88 6.74 11.45
C MET A 934 19.02 6.51 12.69
N ILE A 935 17.91 7.24 12.83
CA ILE A 935 16.96 7.11 13.94
C ILE A 935 15.59 6.77 13.35
N ASP A 936 15.14 5.53 13.55
CA ASP A 936 13.88 5.03 12.96
C ASP A 936 13.26 3.89 13.80
N THR A 937 12.06 3.44 13.41
CA THR A 937 11.42 2.26 14.03
C THR A 937 12.07 0.96 13.58
N VAL A 938 11.78 -0.14 14.29
CA VAL A 938 12.32 -1.47 13.98
C VAL A 938 12.00 -1.88 12.54
N GLU A 939 10.75 -1.67 12.10
CA GLU A 939 10.24 -2.01 10.78
C GLU A 939 11.09 -1.40 9.67
N ARG A 940 11.53 -0.16 9.89
CA ARG A 940 12.26 0.61 8.90
C ARG A 940 13.78 0.44 9.01
N PHE A 941 14.24 -0.05 10.15
CA PHE A 941 15.63 -0.49 10.31
C PHE A 941 15.91 -1.84 9.66
N GLN A 942 14.89 -2.59 9.24
CA GLN A 942 15.07 -3.87 8.56
C GLN A 942 15.89 -3.71 7.26
N GLY A 943 16.73 -4.71 6.97
CA GLY A 943 17.74 -4.64 5.89
C GLY A 943 18.94 -3.75 6.21
N SER A 944 18.82 -2.83 7.18
CA SER A 944 19.95 -2.00 7.63
C SER A 944 20.81 -2.69 8.68
N GLN A 945 22.01 -2.13 8.87
CA GLN A 945 22.94 -2.48 9.93
C GLN A 945 23.84 -1.27 10.23
N ARG A 946 24.35 -1.18 11.45
CA ARG A 946 25.27 -0.13 11.91
C ARG A 946 26.35 -0.73 12.81
N ASP A 947 27.49 -0.05 12.91
CA ASP A 947 28.57 -0.53 13.78
C ASP A 947 28.16 -0.44 15.25
N VAL A 948 27.44 0.64 15.60
CA VAL A 948 26.83 0.84 16.91
C VAL A 948 25.32 0.98 16.77
N ILE A 949 24.56 0.22 17.55
CA ILE A 949 23.10 0.39 17.69
C ILE A 949 22.76 0.72 19.13
N ILE A 950 21.84 1.67 19.29
CA ILE A 950 21.22 2.01 20.57
C ILE A 950 19.71 1.73 20.44
N VAL A 951 19.14 0.93 21.35
CA VAL A 951 17.71 0.63 21.40
C VAL A 951 17.09 1.37 22.57
N SER A 952 16.14 2.26 22.28
CA SER A 952 15.21 2.84 23.26
C SER A 952 13.99 1.93 23.33
N PHE A 953 13.74 1.31 24.49
CA PHE A 953 12.53 0.51 24.65
C PHE A 953 11.29 1.38 24.72
N CYS A 954 11.36 2.55 25.37
CA CYS A 954 10.23 3.46 25.56
C CYS A 954 8.97 2.74 26.11
N ILE A 955 9.18 1.73 26.97
CA ILE A 955 8.13 0.98 27.64
C ILE A 955 8.00 1.59 29.04
N ASN A 956 6.94 2.37 29.20
CA ASN A 956 6.62 3.12 30.41
C ASN A 956 5.63 2.35 31.31
N GLN A 957 4.85 1.43 30.74
CA GLN A 957 3.88 0.59 31.44
C GLN A 957 3.83 -0.83 30.84
N PRO A 958 3.42 -1.86 31.62
CA PRO A 958 3.43 -3.24 31.16
C PRO A 958 2.45 -3.53 30.02
N ASP A 959 1.30 -2.86 29.99
CA ASP A 959 0.27 -3.12 28.97
C ASP A 959 0.75 -2.80 27.54
N GLN A 960 1.79 -1.97 27.39
CA GLN A 960 2.38 -1.65 26.08
C GLN A 960 2.96 -2.88 25.37
N PHE A 961 3.31 -3.95 26.09
CA PHE A 961 3.78 -5.20 25.45
C PHE A 961 2.75 -5.79 24.49
N ARG A 962 1.44 -5.62 24.76
CA ARG A 962 0.37 -6.14 23.91
C ARG A 962 0.43 -5.61 22.48
N TYR A 963 0.87 -4.36 22.31
CA TYR A 963 0.89 -3.66 21.03
C TYR A 963 2.29 -3.56 20.42
N LEU A 964 3.33 -3.63 21.27
CA LEU A 964 4.73 -3.51 20.84
C LEU A 964 5.35 -4.85 20.46
N CYS A 965 5.01 -5.94 21.13
CA CYS A 965 5.55 -7.26 20.81
C CYS A 965 4.93 -7.78 19.51
N ASN A 966 5.76 -8.41 18.66
CA ASN A 966 5.28 -9.18 17.52
C ASN A 966 5.79 -10.61 17.65
N LEU A 967 4.99 -11.47 18.28
CA LEU A 967 5.40 -12.84 18.55
C LEU A 967 5.36 -13.68 17.27
N ASN A 968 6.27 -14.66 17.18
CA ASN A 968 6.14 -15.74 16.22
C ASN A 968 5.00 -16.70 16.61
N HIS A 969 4.67 -17.63 15.72
CA HIS A 969 3.57 -18.58 15.92
C HIS A 969 3.60 -19.31 17.27
N ASP A 970 4.79 -19.70 17.74
CA ASP A 970 4.95 -20.46 18.99
C ASP A 970 5.05 -19.56 20.25
N GLY A 971 4.97 -18.23 20.10
CA GLY A 971 5.10 -17.29 21.23
C GLY A 971 6.50 -17.19 21.84
N THR A 972 7.52 -17.76 21.19
CA THR A 972 8.89 -17.91 21.72
C THR A 972 9.83 -16.78 21.31
N VAL A 973 9.52 -16.08 20.22
CA VAL A 973 10.36 -15.01 19.67
C VAL A 973 9.53 -13.75 19.48
N ASP A 974 9.98 -12.63 20.06
CA ASP A 974 9.53 -11.31 19.63
C ASP A 974 10.35 -10.89 18.41
N ARG A 975 9.71 -10.93 17.25
CA ARG A 975 10.29 -10.64 15.93
C ARG A 975 10.87 -9.24 15.87
N LYS A 976 10.22 -8.25 16.51
CA LYS A 976 10.70 -6.86 16.53
C LYS A 976 11.94 -6.72 17.38
N LEU A 977 11.95 -7.33 18.56
CA LEU A 977 13.13 -7.39 19.41
C LEU A 977 14.30 -8.08 18.69
N ASN A 978 14.08 -9.24 18.08
CA ASN A 978 15.10 -9.96 17.33
C ASN A 978 15.72 -9.09 16.21
N VAL A 979 14.89 -8.38 15.45
CA VAL A 979 15.38 -7.45 14.42
C VAL A 979 16.23 -6.35 15.05
N ALA A 980 15.74 -5.70 16.11
CA ALA A 980 16.44 -4.61 16.79
C ALA A 980 17.84 -5.03 17.31
N LEU A 981 17.91 -6.16 18.01
CA LEU A 981 19.17 -6.69 18.56
C LEU A 981 20.18 -7.06 17.47
N THR A 982 19.69 -7.47 16.29
CA THR A 982 20.54 -8.02 15.21
C THR A 982 20.95 -7.00 14.15
N ARG A 983 20.74 -5.70 14.43
CA ARG A 983 21.21 -4.59 13.59
C ARG A 983 22.65 -4.16 13.89
N ALA A 984 23.15 -4.48 15.09
CA ALA A 984 24.47 -4.06 15.55
C ALA A 984 25.58 -4.94 14.98
N ARG A 985 26.70 -4.35 14.55
CA ARG A 985 27.90 -5.11 14.16
C ARG A 985 28.90 -5.23 15.31
N GLN A 986 29.26 -4.11 15.95
CA GLN A 986 30.37 -4.05 16.91
C GLN A 986 29.92 -3.81 18.36
N GLN A 987 28.96 -2.90 18.58
CA GLN A 987 28.41 -2.59 19.91
C GLN A 987 26.88 -2.41 19.87
N LEU A 988 26.21 -2.84 20.96
CA LEU A 988 24.78 -2.76 21.17
C LEU A 988 24.49 -2.18 22.57
N PHE A 989 23.81 -1.05 22.61
CA PHE A 989 23.37 -0.42 23.86
C PHE A 989 21.85 -0.48 23.96
N LEU A 990 21.35 -0.93 25.10
CA LEU A 990 19.92 -1.03 25.39
C LEU A 990 19.57 -0.01 26.47
N VAL A 991 18.46 0.71 26.32
CA VAL A 991 18.02 1.74 27.27
C VAL A 991 16.53 1.54 27.55
N GLY A 992 16.16 1.39 28.81
CA GLY A 992 14.76 1.25 29.22
C GLY A 992 14.61 0.90 30.69
N ASN A 993 13.39 0.75 31.19
CA ASN A 993 13.15 0.43 32.60
C ASN A 993 13.19 -1.09 32.86
N ALA A 994 14.27 -1.62 33.45
CA ALA A 994 14.42 -3.06 33.63
C ALA A 994 13.32 -3.69 34.50
N GLN A 995 12.77 -2.99 35.50
CA GLN A 995 11.67 -3.51 36.32
C GLN A 995 10.38 -3.71 35.52
N ILE A 996 10.15 -2.90 34.49
CA ILE A 996 9.01 -3.08 33.58
C ILE A 996 9.32 -4.18 32.58
N LEU A 997 10.53 -4.21 32.02
CA LEU A 997 10.98 -5.25 31.09
C LEU A 997 10.88 -6.66 31.67
N LEU A 998 11.18 -6.83 32.96
CA LEU A 998 11.06 -8.11 33.68
C LEU A 998 9.62 -8.66 33.73
N LYS A 999 8.59 -7.86 33.40
CA LYS A 999 7.19 -8.31 33.44
C LYS A 999 6.76 -9.09 32.19
N HIS A 1000 7.60 -9.17 31.16
CA HIS A 1000 7.33 -9.97 29.96
C HIS A 1000 8.38 -11.09 29.82
N PRO A 1001 7.99 -12.37 29.60
CA PRO A 1001 8.93 -13.51 29.66
C PRO A 1001 10.16 -13.41 28.74
N ILE A 1002 9.98 -12.93 27.50
CA ILE A 1002 11.09 -12.75 26.54
C ILE A 1002 12.05 -11.64 27.00
N TYR A 1003 11.52 -10.53 27.52
CA TYR A 1003 12.32 -9.40 27.98
C TYR A 1003 12.96 -9.69 29.34
N GLU A 1004 12.31 -10.50 30.19
CA GLU A 1004 12.92 -11.05 31.39
C GLU A 1004 14.16 -11.87 31.03
N SER A 1005 14.06 -12.75 30.03
CA SER A 1005 15.20 -13.53 29.53
C SER A 1005 16.33 -12.62 29.04
N LEU A 1006 16.00 -11.52 28.35
CA LEU A 1006 16.96 -10.50 27.89
C LEU A 1006 17.67 -9.80 29.05
N VAL A 1007 16.92 -9.30 30.05
CA VAL A 1007 17.46 -8.62 31.22
C VAL A 1007 18.35 -9.56 32.03
N ASN A 1008 17.90 -10.81 32.22
CA ASN A 1008 18.66 -11.82 32.93
C ASN A 1008 19.95 -12.22 32.20
N PHE A 1009 19.92 -12.32 30.87
CA PHE A 1009 21.10 -12.59 30.06
C PHE A 1009 22.15 -11.47 30.18
N TYR A 1010 21.70 -10.20 30.18
CA TYR A 1010 22.58 -9.04 30.30
C TYR A 1010 22.83 -8.59 31.76
N ARG A 1011 22.54 -9.42 32.76
CA ARG A 1011 22.62 -9.04 34.19
C ARG A 1011 24.01 -8.52 34.59
N ASP A 1012 25.09 -9.14 34.11
CA ASP A 1012 26.46 -8.71 34.41
C ASP A 1012 26.86 -7.40 33.71
N ASN A 1013 26.09 -7.00 32.69
CA ASN A 1013 26.25 -5.77 31.92
C ASN A 1013 25.07 -4.80 32.13
N LEU A 1014 24.27 -4.99 33.20
CA LEU A 1014 23.17 -4.12 33.59
C LEU A 1014 23.70 -2.95 34.43
N VAL A 1015 23.35 -1.73 34.03
CA VAL A 1015 23.68 -0.49 34.73
C VAL A 1015 22.39 0.16 35.20
N VAL A 1016 22.17 0.18 36.51
CA VAL A 1016 20.99 0.81 37.12
C VAL A 1016 21.27 2.29 37.35
N LEU A 1017 20.49 3.16 36.69
CA LEU A 1017 20.61 4.62 36.72
C LEU A 1017 19.50 5.28 37.54
#